data_AF-W5WN25-F1
#
_entry.id   AF-W5WN25-F1
#
_cell.length_a   1.000
_cell.length_b   1.000
_cell.length_c   1.000
_cell.angle_alpha   90.00
_cell.angle_beta   90.00
_cell.angle_gamma   90.00
#
_symmetry.space_group_name_H-M   'P 1'
#
loop_
_entity.id
_entity.type
_entity.pdbx_description
1 polymer ?
#
loop_
_entity_poly.entity_id
_entity_poly.type
_entity_poly.pdbx_seq_one_letter_code
_entity_poly.pdbx_strand_id
1 'polypeptide(L)'
;MQTWAKRGFQAALVTGGLLVIGAGVANASEAGTSVNPLGVPTPNLADVNVKVPVHIDQNTIGTALGGVSTPAVDQTINTRDLTKSLQAHPLSSQNKNIAVDPGQNISRGNTIPVDVCIPIDISGNAIAATGNASSVSHSTMDCSAQSPTVTDGRKGSIAGNEVAVDLTAPVQITNNAIAALGNAEAEGSSTVVSHVGTTPIITSGEKGTLTGNVVNVAGAIPVQAAVNAIAVGGNAESRGSAHADTAAGSVIRTDGKSSTLGGNVVAVPVGLPVEANGNGIAFVGNGDAASKSGADVLAGDNTELGWIHTNGDPATGAGNIVQAPIATKVLLAGNAIAGAGNTIAKGLTENNVEAGGTSHTDGTKSTISGNLVDPEVALPVEVFGNGVTAIGTAAGSDINKVTMMAGGDTYTVGDKSTLGGNDAVAPIAGAADVFGSGASLLGNASGTASNDSKVNDGGYNGTLGNDAVGGGNIAFVPVALPAEVFGAGGSLGGNADGLAKEVKDVEAGHIANTNDDRGTVSSNIAAVPVSAPVQVFGDAVGWVANVSGTANSDTTSTAGNATHANGAKGSASGNIAQVPVSLPTQLFGDTANLVGNGDAIAKGVTTSVAGGGATTDGHGGAITGNVADVPVAGAIQGTGLSAAAGAVDNALASNMTSSTAGGADKTTGEFGSVAGNLAQVPAAPVVQVFGDAVSAAGIATAKDDTKVWDTAGKDAETSGVGGGISGNVARVPAAATAAVFGDSVTAGGLAASLTKGYIDPSAGGDTTTSGALGSVSGNVANVPGAVNAAVNGDAVGAAGNAASDATAWTGNFAGGVTKTDGHFSAVSGNIAQVPYVADAQVLADSVAAAGQAGSKSALTQISTAGGDSATSGLAGSLAGDVVSVPAAVNAEVVHDAVGGAGNAFQAGNNKTADLAGGDIFTNGLSGSGAGDIVQVPVAGVAQVFGDAASVVGITGTGGTNLTDVATAGRHATAGASNTLSGVNGNVPAGVVAQIVNVPLRVLGQAVTHENNLTSVTTSNEHALVDLPVSGQGLMGARELPSMGGLSILDQLVHVGELAKLPGGAQERDLPGANLLNGIKLPGVPAAAPKQERDLPSLSGVLPGAPEGAQLLQLPKTDGIKVIPHVAGM
;
A
#
# COMPACT_ATOMS: atom_id res chain seq x y z
N MET A 1 14.28 -7.22 0.67
CA MET A 1 15.73 -6.93 0.77
C MET A 1 16.00 -6.20 2.07
N GLN A 2 17.03 -6.53 2.84
CA GLN A 2 17.26 -5.87 4.14
C GLN A 2 17.75 -4.42 3.95
N THR A 3 17.30 -3.51 4.81
CA THR A 3 17.52 -2.04 4.76
C THR A 3 18.99 -1.65 4.66
N TRP A 4 19.89 -2.44 5.25
CA TRP A 4 21.34 -2.25 5.15
C TRP A 4 21.90 -2.61 3.76
N ALA A 5 21.27 -3.53 3.02
CA ALA A 5 21.63 -3.81 1.64
C ALA A 5 21.15 -2.69 0.69
N LYS A 6 19.95 -2.11 0.89
CA LYS A 6 19.46 -0.96 0.11
C LYS A 6 20.31 0.29 0.34
N ARG A 7 20.62 0.61 1.61
CA ARG A 7 21.53 1.71 1.99
C ARG A 7 22.96 1.42 1.58
N GLY A 8 23.39 0.15 1.63
CA GLY A 8 24.69 -0.30 1.14
C GLY A 8 24.82 -0.15 -0.37
N PHE A 9 23.76 -0.45 -1.14
CA PHE A 9 23.72 -0.24 -2.59
C PHE A 9 23.62 1.25 -2.95
N GLN A 10 22.81 2.06 -2.25
CA GLN A 10 22.74 3.52 -2.44
C GLN A 10 24.07 4.20 -2.09
N ALA A 11 24.68 3.82 -0.96
CA ALA A 11 26.00 4.32 -0.59
C ALA A 11 27.08 3.82 -1.56
N ALA A 12 27.01 2.58 -2.06
CA ALA A 12 27.94 2.07 -3.07
C ALA A 12 27.72 2.71 -4.45
N LEU A 13 26.50 3.13 -4.81
CA LEU A 13 26.18 3.86 -6.04
C LEU A 13 26.61 5.33 -5.97
N VAL A 14 26.36 6.01 -4.84
CA VAL A 14 26.80 7.40 -4.62
C VAL A 14 28.31 7.47 -4.43
N THR A 15 28.88 6.60 -3.59
CA THR A 15 30.33 6.55 -3.34
C THR A 15 31.06 5.97 -4.55
N GLY A 16 30.49 4.98 -5.23
CA GLY A 16 31.01 4.44 -6.49
C GLY A 16 30.89 5.44 -7.63
N GLY A 17 29.81 6.23 -7.71
CA GLY A 17 29.62 7.33 -8.66
C GLY A 17 30.61 8.46 -8.41
N LEU A 18 30.81 8.89 -7.16
CA LEU A 18 31.84 9.86 -6.76
C LEU A 18 33.26 9.32 -6.93
N LEU A 19 33.50 8.01 -6.79
CA LEU A 19 34.77 7.37 -7.11
C LEU A 19 34.99 7.20 -8.61
N VAL A 20 33.94 7.01 -9.42
CA VAL A 20 34.02 6.94 -10.89
C VAL A 20 34.19 8.34 -11.47
N ILE A 21 33.55 9.36 -10.90
CA ILE A 21 33.81 10.78 -11.21
C ILE A 21 35.21 11.15 -10.71
N GLY A 22 35.58 10.77 -9.49
CA GLY A 22 36.90 11.01 -8.93
C GLY A 22 38.02 10.30 -9.70
N ALA A 23 37.81 9.06 -10.15
CA ALA A 23 38.73 8.31 -11.00
C ALA A 23 38.68 8.77 -12.46
N GLY A 24 37.54 9.27 -12.95
CA GLY A 24 37.40 9.88 -14.27
C GLY A 24 38.12 11.23 -14.36
N VAL A 25 37.96 12.07 -13.34
CA VAL A 25 38.67 13.34 -13.13
C VAL A 25 40.16 13.08 -12.84
N ALA A 26 40.49 12.08 -12.03
CA ALA A 26 41.89 11.69 -11.77
C ALA A 26 42.56 11.15 -13.04
N ASN A 27 41.93 10.26 -13.81
CA ASN A 27 42.46 9.72 -15.07
C ASN A 27 42.50 10.78 -16.19
N ALA A 28 41.57 11.74 -16.19
CA ALA A 28 41.62 12.93 -17.05
C ALA A 28 42.76 13.88 -16.65
N SER A 29 43.08 13.98 -15.35
CA SER A 29 44.21 14.78 -14.83
C SER A 29 45.57 14.08 -14.97
N GLU A 30 45.62 12.74 -14.97
CA GLU A 30 46.85 11.94 -15.14
C GLU A 30 47.30 11.83 -16.61
N ALA A 31 46.48 12.27 -17.56
CA ALA A 31 46.86 12.48 -18.97
C ALA A 31 47.76 13.73 -19.18
N GLY A 32 48.54 14.10 -18.16
CA GLY A 32 49.28 15.35 -18.07
C GLY A 32 50.60 15.42 -18.86
N THR A 33 51.20 14.31 -19.31
CA THR A 33 52.56 14.40 -19.93
C THR A 33 52.90 13.45 -21.07
N SER A 34 51.98 12.65 -21.61
CA SER A 34 52.27 11.90 -22.83
C SER A 34 50.99 11.68 -23.60
N VAL A 35 51.00 12.06 -24.88
CA VAL A 35 49.97 11.76 -25.88
C VAL A 35 49.20 10.50 -25.50
N ASN A 36 47.95 10.71 -25.09
CA ASN A 36 46.98 9.63 -24.93
C ASN A 36 47.05 8.74 -26.20
N PRO A 37 46.87 7.41 -26.11
CA PRO A 37 46.82 6.53 -27.28
C PRO A 37 45.84 7.00 -28.40
N LEU A 38 44.96 7.97 -28.11
CA LEU A 38 44.02 8.62 -29.03
C LEU A 38 44.49 9.96 -29.64
N GLY A 39 45.67 10.48 -29.28
CA GLY A 39 46.30 11.61 -29.97
C GLY A 39 45.67 13.01 -29.78
N VAL A 40 44.76 13.21 -28.81
CA VAL A 40 44.07 14.51 -28.57
C VAL A 40 44.64 15.24 -27.33
N PRO A 41 44.85 16.57 -27.37
CA PRO A 41 45.21 17.38 -26.20
C PRO A 41 44.07 17.47 -25.16
N THR A 42 44.40 17.28 -23.88
CA THR A 42 43.52 17.34 -22.69
C THR A 42 42.64 18.61 -22.54
N PRO A 43 43.07 19.83 -22.92
CA PRO A 43 42.24 21.04 -22.79
C PRO A 43 40.99 21.08 -23.67
N ASN A 44 40.89 20.22 -24.69
CA ASN A 44 39.74 20.17 -25.61
C ASN A 44 38.70 19.12 -25.21
N LEU A 45 38.94 18.34 -24.14
CA LEU A 45 38.11 17.21 -23.76
C LEU A 45 37.22 17.50 -22.53
N ALA A 46 37.66 18.37 -21.60
CA ALA A 46 36.93 18.69 -20.38
C ALA A 46 36.83 20.21 -20.15
N ASP A 47 35.61 20.72 -19.92
CA ASP A 47 35.35 22.10 -19.48
C ASP A 47 34.83 22.06 -18.03
N VAL A 48 35.68 22.46 -17.08
CA VAL A 48 35.40 22.37 -15.65
C VAL A 48 35.15 23.74 -15.05
N ASN A 49 33.91 23.96 -14.60
CA ASN A 49 33.39 25.21 -14.07
C ASN A 49 32.87 25.02 -12.64
N VAL A 50 33.74 25.20 -11.66
CA VAL A 50 33.37 25.07 -10.25
C VAL A 50 33.36 26.45 -9.59
N LYS A 51 32.26 26.80 -8.92
CA LYS A 51 32.09 28.03 -8.15
C LYS A 51 31.66 27.72 -6.72
N VAL A 52 32.34 28.31 -5.74
CA VAL A 52 31.98 28.22 -4.31
C VAL A 52 31.97 29.64 -3.72
N PRO A 53 30.85 30.38 -3.86
CA PRO A 53 30.63 31.61 -3.11
C PRO A 53 30.53 31.32 -1.61
N VAL A 54 31.17 32.14 -0.77
CA VAL A 54 31.15 32.03 0.69
C VAL A 54 30.82 33.40 1.26
N HIS A 55 29.65 33.49 1.89
CA HIS A 55 29.15 34.65 2.60
C HIS A 55 29.04 34.35 4.09
N ILE A 56 29.79 35.07 4.92
CA ILE A 56 29.73 35.02 6.37
C ILE A 56 29.56 36.45 6.85
N ASP A 57 28.41 36.82 7.39
CA ASP A 57 28.19 38.20 7.86
C ASP A 57 27.21 38.25 9.02
N GLN A 58 27.22 39.36 9.78
CA GLN A 58 26.20 39.64 10.79
C GLN A 58 26.03 38.50 11.82
N ASN A 59 27.12 37.82 12.20
CA ASN A 59 27.09 36.89 13.32
C ASN A 59 27.61 37.58 14.58
N THR A 60 27.00 37.31 15.73
CA THR A 60 27.33 37.95 17.02
C THR A 60 27.69 36.90 18.05
N ILE A 61 28.79 37.09 18.77
CA ILE A 61 29.21 36.27 19.90
C ILE A 61 29.11 37.08 21.20
N GLY A 62 28.27 36.64 22.12
CA GLY A 62 28.07 37.21 23.45
C GLY A 62 29.05 36.67 24.48
N THR A 63 29.90 37.53 25.02
CA THR A 63 30.85 37.19 26.10
C THR A 63 30.56 38.00 27.36
N ALA A 64 31.19 37.64 28.48
CA ALA A 64 31.05 38.38 29.74
C ALA A 64 31.57 39.83 29.65
N LEU A 65 32.34 40.15 28.60
CA LEU A 65 32.88 41.49 28.33
C LEU A 65 31.99 42.32 27.39
N GLY A 66 30.88 41.75 26.90
CA GLY A 66 30.00 42.34 25.90
C GLY A 66 29.88 41.49 24.63
N GLY A 67 28.93 41.86 23.76
CA GLY A 67 28.74 41.25 22.45
C GLY A 67 29.78 41.72 21.43
N VAL A 68 30.27 40.80 20.60
CA VAL A 68 31.26 41.04 19.55
C VAL A 68 30.73 40.50 18.23
N SER A 69 30.63 41.34 17.21
CA SER A 69 30.32 40.89 15.85
C SER A 69 31.52 40.19 15.22
N THR A 70 31.29 39.06 14.57
CA THR A 70 32.34 38.34 13.84
C THR A 70 32.74 39.12 12.57
N PRO A 71 33.99 38.99 12.09
CA PRO A 71 34.39 39.58 10.82
C PRO A 71 33.54 39.07 9.66
N ALA A 72 33.21 39.96 8.72
CA ALA A 72 32.56 39.60 7.48
C ALA A 72 33.54 38.92 6.50
N VAL A 73 33.10 37.87 5.81
CA VAL A 73 33.82 37.20 4.73
C VAL A 73 32.88 37.09 3.54
N ASP A 74 33.29 37.65 2.41
CA ASP A 74 32.60 37.52 1.12
C ASP A 74 33.64 37.22 0.04
N GLN A 75 33.66 35.97 -0.43
CA GLN A 75 34.64 35.51 -1.42
C GLN A 75 34.04 34.41 -2.30
N THR A 76 34.49 34.31 -3.56
CA THR A 76 34.14 33.19 -4.45
C THR A 76 35.39 32.43 -4.84
N ILE A 77 35.39 31.11 -4.61
CA ILE A 77 36.43 30.20 -5.07
C ILE A 77 36.03 29.68 -6.46
N ASN A 78 36.90 29.83 -7.47
CA ASN A 78 36.61 29.47 -8.86
C ASN A 78 37.80 28.77 -9.54
N THR A 79 37.58 27.58 -10.12
CA THR A 79 38.60 26.82 -10.86
C THR A 79 39.20 27.58 -12.04
N ARG A 80 38.41 28.41 -12.73
CA ARG A 80 38.86 29.20 -13.89
C ARG A 80 39.82 30.32 -13.49
N ASP A 81 39.75 30.80 -12.25
CA ASP A 81 40.68 31.82 -11.76
C ASP A 81 41.98 31.19 -11.23
N LEU A 82 41.92 29.98 -10.67
CA LEU A 82 43.13 29.22 -10.30
C LEU A 82 43.93 28.76 -11.55
N THR A 83 43.25 28.32 -12.61
CA THR A 83 43.92 27.80 -13.82
C THR A 83 44.51 28.89 -14.73
N LYS A 84 43.98 30.11 -14.71
CA LYS A 84 44.59 31.27 -15.38
C LYS A 84 46.02 31.57 -14.91
N SER A 85 46.42 31.08 -13.73
CA SER A 85 47.76 31.28 -13.17
C SER A 85 48.82 30.27 -13.66
N LEU A 86 48.42 29.21 -14.36
CA LEU A 86 49.33 28.21 -14.94
C LEU A 86 49.80 28.67 -16.32
N GLN A 87 51.11 28.95 -16.49
CA GLN A 87 51.68 29.26 -17.81
C GLN A 87 51.60 28.03 -18.74
N ALA A 88 51.18 28.25 -19.99
CA ALA A 88 51.09 27.19 -20.99
C ALA A 88 52.45 26.51 -21.24
N HIS A 89 52.48 25.18 -21.18
CA HIS A 89 53.69 24.38 -21.38
C HIS A 89 54.19 24.53 -22.83
N PRO A 90 55.50 24.80 -23.09
CA PRO A 90 56.02 25.16 -24.42
C PRO A 90 55.85 24.09 -25.52
N LEU A 91 55.45 22.87 -25.16
CA LEU A 91 55.18 21.76 -26.09
C LEU A 91 53.77 21.83 -26.73
N SER A 92 52.86 22.70 -26.26
CA SER A 92 51.53 22.91 -26.89
C SER A 92 51.60 23.52 -28.30
N SER A 93 52.76 24.07 -28.68
CA SER A 93 52.99 24.73 -29.96
C SER A 93 53.49 23.81 -31.09
N GLN A 94 53.81 22.54 -30.80
CA GLN A 94 54.53 21.67 -31.75
C GLN A 94 53.76 20.46 -32.34
N ASN A 95 52.54 20.15 -31.89
CA ASN A 95 51.67 19.18 -32.60
C ASN A 95 50.83 19.85 -33.71
N LYS A 96 51.60 20.43 -34.63
CA LYS A 96 51.41 20.66 -36.08
C LYS A 96 50.16 20.02 -36.69
N ASN A 97 49.51 20.63 -37.69
CA ASN A 97 50.01 20.68 -39.07
C ASN A 97 50.60 19.35 -39.63
N ILE A 98 50.21 18.20 -39.05
CA ILE A 98 50.34 16.89 -39.66
C ILE A 98 48.99 16.63 -40.32
N ALA A 99 48.96 16.69 -41.65
CA ALA A 99 47.84 16.18 -42.42
C ALA A 99 47.75 14.67 -42.14
N VAL A 100 46.75 14.25 -41.37
CA VAL A 100 46.41 12.84 -41.23
C VAL A 100 45.37 12.51 -42.29
N ASP A 101 45.76 11.63 -43.20
CA ASP A 101 44.97 11.01 -44.26
C ASP A 101 43.59 10.54 -43.73
N PRO A 102 42.46 10.69 -44.46
CA PRO A 102 41.10 10.41 -43.99
C PRO A 102 40.79 8.96 -43.59
N GLY A 103 41.80 8.08 -43.54
CA GLY A 103 41.63 6.65 -43.36
C GLY A 103 41.38 6.18 -41.93
N GLN A 104 41.89 6.84 -40.88
CA GLN A 104 41.82 6.32 -39.50
C GLN A 104 42.05 7.46 -38.48
N ASN A 105 41.02 8.00 -37.85
CA ASN A 105 41.16 8.76 -36.58
C ASN A 105 39.83 8.76 -35.82
N ILE A 106 39.87 8.22 -34.61
CA ILE A 106 38.80 7.56 -33.86
C ILE A 106 38.25 8.38 -32.66
N SER A 107 38.42 9.72 -32.63
CA SER A 107 37.87 10.54 -31.53
C SER A 107 37.67 12.01 -31.89
N ARG A 108 36.66 12.33 -32.71
CA ARG A 108 36.31 13.72 -33.09
C ARG A 108 35.16 14.23 -32.21
N GLY A 109 35.41 15.26 -31.39
CA GLY A 109 34.34 16.03 -30.73
C GLY A 109 33.73 15.42 -29.46
N ASN A 110 34.35 14.46 -28.78
CA ASN A 110 33.82 14.07 -27.45
C ASN A 110 34.04 15.19 -26.43
N THR A 111 33.09 15.41 -25.51
CA THR A 111 33.10 16.51 -24.53
C THR A 111 32.76 16.02 -23.11
N ILE A 112 33.32 16.69 -22.10
CA ILE A 112 33.05 16.43 -20.68
C ILE A 112 32.82 17.78 -19.95
N PRO A 113 31.62 18.37 -20.02
CA PRO A 113 31.29 19.56 -19.22
C PRO A 113 31.08 19.18 -17.76
N VAL A 114 31.62 19.98 -16.84
CA VAL A 114 31.43 19.82 -15.40
C VAL A 114 31.06 21.18 -14.81
N ASP A 115 29.78 21.39 -14.52
CA ASP A 115 29.25 22.61 -13.91
C ASP A 115 28.91 22.36 -12.44
N VAL A 116 29.58 23.07 -11.54
CA VAL A 116 29.38 22.93 -10.09
C VAL A 116 29.21 24.30 -9.45
N CYS A 117 28.17 24.45 -8.64
CA CYS A 117 27.98 25.62 -7.80
C CYS A 117 27.59 25.27 -6.36
N ILE A 118 28.34 25.76 -5.37
CA ILE A 118 28.10 25.48 -3.95
C ILE A 118 28.17 26.81 -3.17
N PRO A 119 27.08 27.58 -3.09
CA PRO A 119 27.09 28.82 -2.35
C PRO A 119 26.86 28.55 -0.85
N ILE A 120 27.66 29.17 0.02
CA ILE A 120 27.67 28.95 1.47
C ILE A 120 27.32 30.25 2.19
N ASP A 121 26.18 30.30 2.88
CA ASP A 121 25.71 31.45 3.68
C ASP A 121 25.68 31.10 5.17
N ILE A 122 26.51 31.80 5.94
CA ILE A 122 26.56 31.72 7.40
C ILE A 122 26.31 33.13 7.94
N SER A 123 25.03 33.52 8.03
CA SER A 123 24.65 34.87 8.40
C SER A 123 23.61 34.96 9.53
N GLY A 124 23.61 36.08 10.26
CA GLY A 124 22.56 36.35 11.25
C GLY A 124 22.59 35.50 12.52
N ASN A 125 23.64 34.70 12.76
CA ASN A 125 23.67 33.81 13.93
C ASN A 125 24.06 34.57 15.21
N ALA A 126 23.38 34.30 16.33
CA ALA A 126 23.67 34.86 17.65
C ALA A 126 24.10 33.75 18.63
N ILE A 127 25.32 33.85 19.18
CA ILE A 127 25.89 32.85 20.10
C ILE A 127 26.20 33.50 21.44
N ALA A 128 25.31 33.35 22.43
CA ALA A 128 25.47 33.84 23.79
C ALA A 128 26.21 32.83 24.68
N ALA A 129 27.54 32.76 24.55
CA ALA A 129 28.37 31.82 25.29
C ALA A 129 28.39 32.13 26.81
N THR A 130 28.75 33.36 27.19
CA THR A 130 28.79 33.77 28.61
C THR A 130 28.18 35.14 28.87
N GLY A 131 27.66 35.80 27.84
CA GLY A 131 26.95 37.08 27.90
C GLY A 131 25.97 37.18 26.73
N ASN A 132 25.18 38.26 26.67
CA ASN A 132 24.10 38.38 25.69
C ASN A 132 24.62 38.58 24.26
N ALA A 133 23.91 38.03 23.28
CA ALA A 133 24.15 38.18 21.85
C ALA A 133 22.83 38.52 21.15
N SER A 134 22.86 39.47 20.22
CA SER A 134 21.71 39.78 19.35
C SER A 134 22.22 39.95 17.92
N SER A 135 21.48 39.42 16.96
CA SER A 135 21.76 39.61 15.53
C SER A 135 20.48 39.85 14.74
N VAL A 136 20.58 40.72 13.73
CA VAL A 136 19.55 40.94 12.71
C VAL A 136 20.20 40.87 11.34
N SER A 137 19.69 40.04 10.43
CA SER A 137 20.31 39.80 9.12
C SER A 137 19.32 39.64 7.96
N HIS A 138 19.73 40.10 6.78
CA HIS A 138 19.06 39.80 5.51
C HIS A 138 20.14 39.42 4.50
N SER A 139 20.08 38.19 4.00
CA SER A 139 21.08 37.62 3.09
C SER A 139 20.42 37.15 1.79
N THR A 140 21.10 37.39 0.66
CA THR A 140 20.71 36.84 -0.63
C THR A 140 21.96 36.44 -1.39
N MET A 141 22.02 35.20 -1.85
CA MET A 141 23.09 34.70 -2.71
C MET A 141 22.52 34.19 -4.03
N ASP A 142 23.31 34.36 -5.10
CA ASP A 142 23.04 33.78 -6.40
C ASP A 142 24.34 33.15 -6.93
N CYS A 143 24.23 32.00 -7.59
CA CYS A 143 25.34 31.38 -8.26
C CYS A 143 24.91 30.45 -9.39
N SER A 144 25.51 30.68 -10.56
CA SER A 144 25.28 29.86 -11.75
C SER A 144 26.57 29.33 -12.36
N ALA A 145 26.53 28.11 -12.89
CA ALA A 145 27.62 27.51 -13.67
C ALA A 145 27.04 26.86 -14.94
N GLN A 146 27.51 27.27 -16.10
CA GLN A 146 27.04 26.76 -17.39
C GLN A 146 28.21 26.57 -18.36
N SER A 147 28.14 25.48 -19.11
CA SER A 147 29.01 25.15 -20.23
C SER A 147 28.15 24.70 -21.42
N PRO A 148 28.06 25.50 -22.52
CA PRO A 148 27.25 25.12 -23.67
C PRO A 148 27.83 23.90 -24.36
N THR A 149 27.03 22.86 -24.57
CA THR A 149 27.48 21.63 -25.22
C THR A 149 26.73 21.33 -26.52
N VAL A 150 27.43 21.57 -27.62
CA VAL A 150 27.01 21.15 -28.96
C VAL A 150 28.14 20.36 -29.58
N THR A 151 27.87 19.09 -29.90
CA THR A 151 28.83 18.25 -30.58
C THR A 151 28.19 17.45 -31.73
N ASP A 152 29.03 16.85 -32.57
CA ASP A 152 28.63 16.16 -33.80
C ASP A 152 29.56 14.98 -34.07
N GLY A 153 29.01 13.78 -33.94
CA GLY A 153 29.66 12.50 -34.21
C GLY A 153 29.25 11.88 -35.55
N ARG A 154 28.52 12.59 -36.43
CA ARG A 154 27.97 12.02 -37.68
C ARG A 154 29.06 11.34 -38.53
N LYS A 155 28.79 10.11 -38.95
CA LYS A 155 29.68 9.24 -39.75
C LYS A 155 31.03 8.92 -39.09
N GLY A 156 31.20 9.24 -37.80
CA GLY A 156 32.42 9.02 -37.05
C GLY A 156 32.47 7.65 -36.39
N SER A 157 33.57 7.39 -35.69
CA SER A 157 33.71 6.30 -34.73
C SER A 157 34.17 6.91 -33.41
N ILE A 158 33.49 6.59 -32.31
CA ILE A 158 33.78 7.12 -30.96
C ILE A 158 33.89 8.65 -30.98
N ALA A 159 32.89 9.31 -31.57
CA ALA A 159 32.89 10.74 -31.88
C ALA A 159 31.57 11.39 -31.41
N GLY A 160 31.63 12.66 -31.01
CA GLY A 160 30.47 13.42 -30.54
C GLY A 160 29.78 12.84 -29.30
N ASN A 161 30.47 12.06 -28.47
CA ASN A 161 29.92 11.58 -27.20
C ASN A 161 30.12 12.62 -26.09
N GLU A 162 29.20 12.67 -25.14
CA GLU A 162 29.21 13.64 -24.04
C GLU A 162 29.09 12.96 -22.68
N VAL A 163 29.83 13.46 -21.70
CA VAL A 163 29.71 13.09 -20.29
C VAL A 163 29.57 14.37 -19.46
N ALA A 164 28.35 14.73 -19.13
CA ALA A 164 28.00 15.96 -18.40
C ALA A 164 27.77 15.70 -16.91
N VAL A 165 28.28 16.60 -16.06
CA VAL A 165 28.06 16.59 -14.61
C VAL A 165 27.64 17.98 -14.14
N ASP A 166 26.41 18.08 -13.66
CA ASP A 166 25.80 19.31 -13.17
C ASP A 166 25.46 19.14 -11.68
N LEU A 167 26.10 19.92 -10.79
CA LEU A 167 25.89 19.78 -9.34
C LEU A 167 25.73 21.14 -8.65
N THR A 168 24.62 21.30 -7.93
CA THR A 168 24.43 22.40 -6.99
C THR A 168 24.10 21.91 -5.58
N ALA A 169 24.70 22.54 -4.57
CA ALA A 169 24.48 22.21 -3.18
C ALA A 169 24.64 23.44 -2.27
N PRO A 170 23.68 24.39 -2.25
CA PRO A 170 23.75 25.54 -1.38
C PRO A 170 23.69 25.13 0.09
N VAL A 171 24.44 25.85 0.94
CA VAL A 171 24.48 25.62 2.39
C VAL A 171 24.05 26.90 3.11
N GLN A 172 22.98 26.84 3.90
CA GLN A 172 22.49 27.95 4.72
C GLN A 172 22.57 27.59 6.20
N ILE A 173 23.41 28.29 6.96
CA ILE A 173 23.46 28.24 8.43
C ILE A 173 23.11 29.63 8.93
N THR A 174 21.82 29.93 9.03
CA THR A 174 21.38 31.33 9.17
C THR A 174 20.43 31.57 10.33
N ASN A 175 20.51 32.76 10.92
CA ASN A 175 19.57 33.23 11.94
C ASN A 175 19.42 32.30 13.17
N ASN A 176 20.42 31.48 13.50
CA ASN A 176 20.36 30.59 14.66
C ASN A 176 20.72 31.35 15.96
N ALA A 177 20.00 31.07 17.04
CA ALA A 177 20.27 31.57 18.39
C ALA A 177 20.74 30.44 19.31
N ILE A 178 21.94 30.58 19.88
CA ILE A 178 22.55 29.57 20.77
C ILE A 178 22.95 30.24 22.09
N ALA A 179 22.32 29.83 23.19
CA ALA A 179 22.51 30.39 24.53
C ALA A 179 23.07 29.35 25.52
N ALA A 180 24.31 29.51 25.95
CA ALA A 180 24.87 28.68 27.01
C ALA A 180 24.53 29.25 28.39
N LEU A 181 24.92 30.49 28.71
CA LEU A 181 24.62 31.15 29.99
C LEU A 181 24.01 32.56 29.86
N GLY A 182 24.03 33.15 28.66
CA GLY A 182 23.44 34.48 28.38
C GLY A 182 22.14 34.41 27.58
N ASN A 183 21.63 35.55 27.11
CA ASN A 183 20.48 35.60 26.20
C ASN A 183 20.96 35.74 24.74
N ALA A 184 20.53 34.85 23.85
CA ALA A 184 20.77 34.92 22.41
C ALA A 184 19.47 35.27 21.67
N GLU A 185 19.52 36.26 20.79
CA GLU A 185 18.41 36.67 19.94
C GLU A 185 18.88 36.76 18.49
N ALA A 186 18.21 36.07 17.57
CA ALA A 186 18.53 36.11 16.14
C ALA A 186 17.26 36.36 15.32
N GLU A 187 17.29 37.39 14.47
CA GLU A 187 16.16 37.71 13.58
C GLU A 187 16.63 37.91 12.13
N GLY A 188 15.94 37.35 11.13
CA GLY A 188 16.32 37.64 9.74
C GLY A 188 15.73 36.78 8.63
N SER A 189 16.24 36.99 7.42
CA SER A 189 15.88 36.21 6.23
C SER A 189 17.10 35.84 5.39
N SER A 190 17.12 34.63 4.82
CA SER A 190 18.14 34.19 3.85
C SER A 190 17.48 33.58 2.62
N THR A 191 17.97 33.92 1.42
CA THR A 191 17.55 33.31 0.15
C THR A 191 18.77 32.95 -0.68
N VAL A 192 18.81 31.74 -1.21
CA VAL A 192 19.89 31.30 -2.09
C VAL A 192 19.32 30.77 -3.38
N VAL A 193 19.80 31.30 -4.51
CA VAL A 193 19.46 30.81 -5.85
C VAL A 193 20.70 30.14 -6.44
N SER A 194 20.56 28.93 -6.99
CA SER A 194 21.68 28.27 -7.66
C SER A 194 21.28 27.36 -8.82
N HIS A 195 21.72 27.72 -10.03
CA HIS A 195 21.38 27.01 -11.26
C HIS A 195 22.63 26.53 -12.02
N VAL A 196 22.71 25.25 -12.32
CA VAL A 196 23.85 24.63 -13.03
C VAL A 196 23.41 23.81 -14.24
N GLY A 197 24.21 23.78 -15.30
CA GLY A 197 23.96 22.87 -16.44
C GLY A 197 22.72 23.17 -17.29
N THR A 198 22.09 24.34 -17.14
CA THR A 198 20.79 24.65 -17.75
C THR A 198 20.83 24.96 -19.26
N THR A 199 21.94 24.66 -19.94
CA THR A 199 22.06 24.80 -21.40
C THR A 199 21.86 23.44 -22.07
N PRO A 200 20.98 23.30 -23.09
CA PRO A 200 20.67 22.01 -23.68
C PRO A 200 21.89 21.26 -24.20
N ILE A 201 21.92 19.94 -23.96
CA ILE A 201 22.90 19.02 -24.53
C ILE A 201 22.42 18.62 -25.94
N ILE A 202 23.20 18.95 -26.96
CA ILE A 202 22.85 18.64 -28.36
C ILE A 202 23.99 17.87 -29.03
N THR A 203 23.70 16.63 -29.45
CA THR A 203 24.64 15.81 -30.23
C THR A 203 23.98 14.99 -31.33
N SER A 204 24.76 14.39 -32.22
CA SER A 204 24.29 13.46 -33.25
C SER A 204 25.36 12.40 -33.54
N GLY A 205 24.92 11.15 -33.60
CA GLY A 205 25.65 9.96 -34.00
C GLY A 205 25.18 9.37 -35.33
N GLU A 206 24.46 10.13 -36.17
CA GLU A 206 23.92 9.64 -37.44
C GLU A 206 24.99 8.92 -38.27
N LYS A 207 24.71 7.70 -38.72
CA LYS A 207 25.61 6.88 -39.56
C LYS A 207 26.98 6.57 -38.92
N GLY A 208 27.15 6.75 -37.62
CA GLY A 208 28.41 6.49 -36.91
C GLY A 208 28.42 5.17 -36.11
N THR A 209 29.52 4.92 -35.40
CA THR A 209 29.67 3.78 -34.48
C THR A 209 30.16 4.24 -33.11
N LEU A 210 29.39 3.99 -32.04
CA LEU A 210 29.63 4.57 -30.71
C LEU A 210 29.72 6.10 -30.75
N THR A 211 28.77 6.76 -31.42
CA THR A 211 28.77 8.20 -31.66
C THR A 211 27.52 8.87 -31.10
N GLY A 212 27.61 10.11 -30.63
CA GLY A 212 26.44 10.84 -30.15
C GLY A 212 25.85 10.28 -28.85
N ASN A 213 26.57 9.47 -28.08
CA ASN A 213 26.07 8.98 -26.80
C ASN A 213 26.22 10.05 -25.72
N VAL A 214 25.26 10.15 -24.81
CA VAL A 214 25.25 11.12 -23.71
C VAL A 214 25.19 10.38 -22.38
N VAL A 215 26.04 10.76 -21.44
CA VAL A 215 25.90 10.44 -20.02
C VAL A 215 25.72 11.76 -19.29
N ASN A 216 24.63 11.94 -18.55
CA ASN A 216 24.37 13.15 -17.77
C ASN A 216 24.07 12.80 -16.31
N VAL A 217 24.71 13.51 -15.38
CA VAL A 217 24.43 13.42 -13.95
C VAL A 217 24.05 14.82 -13.48
N ALA A 218 22.86 14.98 -12.92
CA ALA A 218 22.35 16.25 -12.44
C ALA A 218 21.99 16.13 -10.95
N GLY A 219 22.49 17.02 -10.10
CA GLY A 219 22.25 16.99 -8.66
C GLY A 219 21.91 18.36 -8.10
N ALA A 220 20.77 18.49 -7.41
CA ALA A 220 20.35 19.69 -6.71
C ALA A 220 20.05 19.36 -5.24
N ILE A 221 20.93 19.81 -4.33
CA ILE A 221 21.01 19.32 -2.94
C ILE A 221 21.16 20.48 -1.94
N PRO A 222 20.13 21.30 -1.71
CA PRO A 222 20.21 22.36 -0.71
C PRO A 222 20.28 21.80 0.72
N VAL A 223 21.12 22.40 1.56
CA VAL A 223 21.29 22.06 2.99
C VAL A 223 21.01 23.30 3.84
N GLN A 224 20.04 23.20 4.74
CA GLN A 224 19.62 24.30 5.60
C GLN A 224 19.65 23.91 7.08
N ALA A 225 20.25 24.76 7.90
CA ALA A 225 20.19 24.73 9.35
C ALA A 225 19.92 26.16 9.84
N ALA A 226 18.65 26.55 9.83
CA ALA A 226 18.26 27.94 10.00
C ALA A 226 17.23 28.15 11.12
N VAL A 227 17.28 29.32 11.73
CA VAL A 227 16.27 29.79 12.69
C VAL A 227 16.11 28.85 13.91
N ASN A 228 17.16 28.14 14.32
CA ASN A 228 17.10 27.27 15.50
C ASN A 228 17.39 28.05 16.79
N ALA A 229 16.72 27.68 17.89
CA ALA A 229 16.92 28.25 19.22
C ALA A 229 17.39 27.17 20.20
N ILE A 230 18.64 27.25 20.68
CA ILE A 230 19.24 26.24 21.55
C ILE A 230 19.70 26.89 22.86
N ALA A 231 19.21 26.42 24.00
CA ALA A 231 19.50 26.94 25.34
C ALA A 231 20.00 25.82 26.29
N VAL A 232 21.13 26.03 26.95
CA VAL A 232 21.67 25.05 27.94
C VAL A 232 21.58 25.56 29.38
N GLY A 233 21.64 26.88 29.57
CA GLY A 233 21.47 27.57 30.86
C GLY A 233 20.95 29.01 30.74
N GLY A 234 20.79 29.52 29.51
CA GLY A 234 20.34 30.88 29.19
C GLY A 234 19.00 30.90 28.43
N ASN A 235 18.71 31.98 27.71
CA ASN A 235 17.51 32.06 26.85
C ASN A 235 17.90 32.24 25.38
N ALA A 236 17.34 31.44 24.48
CA ALA A 236 17.54 31.58 23.05
C ALA A 236 16.20 31.92 22.38
N GLU A 237 16.18 32.98 21.57
CA GLU A 237 15.04 33.36 20.74
C GLU A 237 15.51 33.50 19.28
N SER A 238 14.85 32.82 18.36
CA SER A 238 15.17 32.87 16.94
C SER A 238 13.90 33.05 16.11
N ARG A 239 13.91 34.02 15.18
CA ARG A 239 12.77 34.34 14.30
C ARG A 239 13.25 34.61 12.89
N GLY A 240 12.66 34.00 11.87
CA GLY A 240 13.13 34.31 10.52
C GLY A 240 12.69 33.39 9.41
N SER A 241 13.29 33.57 8.23
CA SER A 241 13.04 32.72 7.07
C SER A 241 14.31 32.26 6.36
N ALA A 242 14.26 31.09 5.74
CA ALA A 242 15.30 30.56 4.85
C ALA A 242 14.66 29.92 3.62
N HIS A 243 15.13 30.27 2.42
CA HIS A 243 14.66 29.64 1.17
C HIS A 243 15.84 29.29 0.27
N ALA A 244 15.74 28.17 -0.43
CA ALA A 244 16.69 27.79 -1.48
C ALA A 244 15.96 27.49 -2.80
N ASP A 245 16.41 28.08 -3.89
CA ASP A 245 15.96 27.78 -5.26
C ASP A 245 17.13 27.16 -6.01
N THR A 246 17.00 25.89 -6.41
CA THR A 246 18.11 25.11 -6.96
C THR A 246 17.70 24.34 -8.20
N ALA A 247 18.51 24.44 -9.25
CA ALA A 247 18.30 23.72 -10.50
C ALA A 247 19.59 23.11 -11.04
N ALA A 248 19.53 21.86 -11.50
CA ALA A 248 20.64 21.17 -12.14
C ALA A 248 20.19 20.39 -13.37
N GLY A 249 20.94 20.50 -14.47
CA GLY A 249 20.67 19.77 -15.72
C GLY A 249 19.82 20.56 -16.73
N SER A 250 19.56 19.94 -17.88
CA SER A 250 18.80 20.52 -19.00
C SER A 250 18.26 19.45 -19.96
N VAL A 251 17.54 19.90 -21.00
CA VAL A 251 17.11 19.04 -22.12
C VAL A 251 18.28 18.34 -22.81
N ILE A 252 18.14 17.04 -23.05
CA ILE A 252 19.08 16.20 -23.81
C ILE A 252 18.48 15.86 -25.18
N ARG A 253 19.20 16.21 -26.26
CA ARG A 253 18.85 15.84 -27.64
C ARG A 253 19.99 15.12 -28.31
N THR A 254 19.74 13.89 -28.75
CA THR A 254 20.68 13.13 -29.58
C THR A 254 19.98 12.36 -30.70
N ASP A 255 20.75 11.86 -31.66
CA ASP A 255 20.28 11.09 -32.80
C ASP A 255 21.27 9.97 -33.13
N GLY A 256 20.81 8.75 -33.26
CA GLY A 256 21.53 7.54 -33.63
C GLY A 256 21.03 6.93 -34.94
N LYS A 257 20.33 7.68 -35.79
CA LYS A 257 19.83 7.24 -37.08
C LYS A 257 20.90 6.59 -37.96
N SER A 258 20.61 5.39 -38.47
CA SER A 258 21.53 4.60 -39.30
C SER A 258 22.88 4.30 -38.63
N SER A 259 22.97 4.36 -37.31
CA SER A 259 24.20 4.14 -36.55
C SER A 259 24.29 2.72 -35.98
N THR A 260 25.44 2.41 -35.37
CA THR A 260 25.62 1.26 -34.49
C THR A 260 26.06 1.74 -33.12
N LEU A 261 25.27 1.48 -32.08
CA LEU A 261 25.54 1.94 -30.71
C LEU A 261 25.69 3.46 -30.59
N GLY A 262 25.01 4.23 -31.45
CA GLY A 262 25.01 5.69 -31.40
C GLY A 262 23.74 6.26 -30.79
N GLY A 263 23.80 7.51 -30.31
CA GLY A 263 22.62 8.20 -29.79
C GLY A 263 22.03 7.62 -28.51
N ASN A 264 22.75 6.83 -27.72
CA ASN A 264 22.23 6.32 -26.45
C ASN A 264 22.38 7.36 -25.34
N VAL A 265 21.44 7.40 -24.39
CA VAL A 265 21.45 8.34 -23.26
C VAL A 265 21.43 7.56 -21.95
N VAL A 266 22.29 7.96 -21.01
CA VAL A 266 22.22 7.57 -19.60
C VAL A 266 22.07 8.83 -18.76
N ALA A 267 21.01 8.96 -17.97
CA ALA A 267 20.73 10.17 -17.18
C ALA A 267 20.43 9.82 -15.71
N VAL A 268 21.01 10.56 -14.76
CA VAL A 268 20.77 10.37 -13.31
C VAL A 268 20.52 11.73 -12.64
N PRO A 269 19.27 12.19 -12.57
CA PRO A 269 18.89 13.39 -11.86
C PRO A 269 18.55 13.09 -10.39
N VAL A 270 19.07 13.91 -9.47
CA VAL A 270 18.89 13.76 -8.01
C VAL A 270 18.49 15.09 -7.38
N GLY A 271 17.29 15.16 -6.80
CA GLY A 271 16.82 16.25 -5.95
C GLY A 271 16.78 15.83 -4.48
N LEU A 272 17.49 16.55 -3.60
CA LEU A 272 17.56 16.21 -2.17
C LEU A 272 17.72 17.46 -1.27
N PRO A 273 16.62 18.11 -0.84
CA PRO A 273 16.68 19.06 0.27
C PRO A 273 16.96 18.36 1.60
N VAL A 274 17.86 18.96 2.39
CA VAL A 274 18.13 18.55 3.78
C VAL A 274 17.95 19.77 4.69
N GLU A 275 16.94 19.71 5.56
CA GLU A 275 16.52 20.85 6.38
C GLU A 275 16.46 20.51 7.87
N ALA A 276 17.07 21.37 8.69
CA ALA A 276 16.98 21.34 10.15
C ALA A 276 16.65 22.75 10.67
N ASN A 277 15.38 23.13 10.58
CA ASN A 277 14.96 24.52 10.65
C ASN A 277 13.98 24.78 11.80
N GLY A 278 14.10 25.91 12.52
CA GLY A 278 13.06 26.32 13.48
C GLY A 278 12.92 25.45 14.73
N ASN A 279 13.94 24.69 15.13
CA ASN A 279 13.87 23.82 16.31
C ASN A 279 14.20 24.59 17.60
N GLY A 280 13.43 24.34 18.66
CA GLY A 280 13.64 24.87 20.01
C GLY A 280 14.13 23.78 20.96
N ILE A 281 15.31 23.95 21.55
CA ILE A 281 15.90 22.97 22.47
C ILE A 281 16.36 23.70 23.73
N ALA A 282 15.87 23.30 24.91
CA ALA A 282 16.31 23.87 26.19
C ALA A 282 16.59 22.81 27.24
N PHE A 283 17.77 22.81 27.85
CA PHE A 283 18.04 21.96 29.02
C PHE A 283 17.71 22.70 30.32
N VAL A 284 18.35 23.84 30.58
CA VAL A 284 17.96 24.80 31.63
C VAL A 284 17.79 26.17 30.96
N GLY A 285 16.66 26.83 31.18
CA GLY A 285 16.32 28.11 30.51
C GLY A 285 15.22 27.97 29.46
N ASN A 286 15.16 28.90 28.49
CA ASN A 286 14.11 28.91 27.46
C ASN A 286 14.67 28.88 26.03
N GLY A 287 13.99 28.17 25.11
CA GLY A 287 14.37 28.07 23.70
C GLY A 287 13.16 28.27 22.79
N ASP A 288 13.06 29.44 22.17
CA ASP A 288 11.91 29.84 21.36
C ASP A 288 12.31 30.08 19.90
N ALA A 289 11.72 29.31 18.97
CA ALA A 289 11.99 29.40 17.54
C ALA A 289 10.70 29.69 16.76
N ALA A 290 10.77 30.59 15.78
CA ALA A 290 9.68 30.87 14.83
C ALA A 290 10.21 30.99 13.41
N SER A 291 10.06 29.94 12.59
CA SER A 291 10.65 29.82 11.26
C SER A 291 9.63 29.81 10.12
N LYS A 292 10.10 30.24 8.95
CA LYS A 292 9.54 29.88 7.64
C LYS A 292 10.66 29.34 6.76
N SER A 293 10.60 28.08 6.36
CA SER A 293 11.64 27.46 5.53
C SER A 293 11.08 26.85 4.26
N GLY A 294 11.94 26.67 3.26
CA GLY A 294 11.54 25.97 2.05
C GLY A 294 12.65 25.78 1.05
N ALA A 295 12.37 24.93 0.07
CA ALA A 295 13.24 24.72 -1.07
C ALA A 295 12.45 24.40 -2.35
N ASP A 296 12.84 25.04 -3.44
CA ASP A 296 12.47 24.67 -4.81
C ASP A 296 13.67 23.96 -5.45
N VAL A 297 13.48 22.72 -5.88
CA VAL A 297 14.55 21.85 -6.37
C VAL A 297 14.13 21.23 -7.69
N LEU A 298 14.93 21.46 -8.74
CA LEU A 298 14.77 20.83 -10.05
C LEU A 298 16.08 20.11 -10.44
N ALA A 299 16.02 18.81 -10.69
CA ALA A 299 17.11 18.04 -11.28
C ALA A 299 16.61 17.39 -12.59
N GLY A 300 17.17 17.75 -13.74
CA GLY A 300 16.62 17.39 -15.05
C GLY A 300 15.85 18.56 -15.69
N ASP A 301 14.79 18.27 -16.44
CA ASP A 301 13.98 19.27 -17.14
C ASP A 301 12.54 18.76 -17.31
N ASN A 302 11.54 19.61 -17.06
CA ASN A 302 10.11 19.27 -17.13
C ASN A 302 9.35 20.08 -18.21
N THR A 303 10.05 20.69 -19.17
CA THR A 303 9.44 21.53 -20.21
C THR A 303 8.48 20.76 -21.13
N GLU A 304 7.50 21.47 -21.72
CA GLU A 304 6.52 20.90 -22.68
C GLU A 304 7.15 20.19 -23.89
N LEU A 305 8.42 20.48 -24.18
CA LEU A 305 9.18 19.87 -25.27
C LEU A 305 9.83 18.54 -24.89
N GLY A 306 9.64 18.06 -23.65
CA GLY A 306 10.22 16.86 -23.05
C GLY A 306 11.72 16.94 -22.75
N TRP A 307 12.16 16.15 -21.77
CA TRP A 307 13.51 16.12 -21.21
C TRP A 307 14.54 15.42 -22.10
N ILE A 308 14.29 14.16 -22.48
CA ILE A 308 15.23 13.37 -23.29
C ILE A 308 14.60 13.04 -24.64
N HIS A 309 15.31 13.35 -25.72
CA HIS A 309 14.94 12.94 -27.07
C HIS A 309 16.10 12.21 -27.72
N THR A 310 15.84 10.98 -28.15
CA THR A 310 16.77 10.26 -29.01
C THR A 310 16.06 9.52 -30.15
N ASN A 311 16.81 9.18 -31.19
CA ASN A 311 16.30 8.51 -32.37
C ASN A 311 17.28 7.42 -32.81
N GLY A 312 16.78 6.27 -33.23
CA GLY A 312 17.50 5.15 -33.78
C GLY A 312 16.93 4.66 -35.12
N ASP A 313 16.04 5.38 -35.81
CA ASP A 313 15.35 4.90 -37.03
C ASP A 313 16.14 5.06 -38.35
N PRO A 314 16.50 3.97 -39.06
CA PRO A 314 16.75 2.62 -38.55
C PRO A 314 18.20 2.47 -38.09
N ALA A 315 18.49 1.62 -37.09
CA ALA A 315 19.84 1.47 -36.53
C ALA A 315 20.00 0.14 -35.76
N THR A 316 21.17 -0.08 -35.16
CA THR A 316 21.44 -1.25 -34.29
C THR A 316 22.01 -0.81 -32.95
N GLY A 317 21.34 -1.15 -31.84
CA GLY A 317 21.83 -0.81 -30.50
C GLY A 317 21.80 0.70 -30.19
N ALA A 318 21.02 1.48 -30.92
CA ALA A 318 21.09 2.94 -30.93
C ALA A 318 19.82 3.57 -30.37
N GLY A 319 19.89 4.83 -29.94
CA GLY A 319 18.72 5.54 -29.43
C GLY A 319 18.10 4.89 -28.19
N ASN A 320 18.86 4.19 -27.34
CA ASN A 320 18.33 3.67 -26.08
C ASN A 320 18.47 4.72 -24.97
N ILE A 321 17.52 4.77 -24.05
CA ILE A 321 17.52 5.64 -22.87
C ILE A 321 17.59 4.77 -21.61
N VAL A 322 18.47 5.12 -20.69
CA VAL A 322 18.44 4.66 -19.31
C VAL A 322 18.41 5.90 -18.43
N GLN A 323 17.34 6.11 -17.66
CA GLN A 323 17.23 7.21 -16.73
C GLN A 323 16.94 6.70 -15.32
N ALA A 324 17.45 7.34 -14.28
CA ALA A 324 17.21 6.92 -12.89
C ALA A 324 16.97 8.13 -11.99
N PRO A 325 15.79 8.77 -12.07
CA PRO A 325 15.44 9.92 -11.27
C PRO A 325 15.24 9.60 -9.80
N ILE A 326 15.74 10.48 -8.92
CA ILE A 326 15.62 10.33 -7.47
C ILE A 326 15.18 11.68 -6.88
N ALA A 327 13.97 11.73 -6.32
CA ALA A 327 13.48 12.84 -5.52
C ALA A 327 13.35 12.40 -4.06
N THR A 328 14.01 13.09 -3.14
CA THR A 328 13.96 12.75 -1.72
C THR A 328 14.09 14.00 -0.88
N LYS A 329 13.77 13.93 0.41
CA LYS A 329 13.85 15.04 1.35
C LYS A 329 14.18 14.50 2.75
N VAL A 330 14.94 15.28 3.52
CA VAL A 330 15.13 15.06 4.96
C VAL A 330 14.75 16.33 5.70
N LEU A 331 13.77 16.24 6.60
CA LEU A 331 13.28 17.39 7.38
C LEU A 331 13.30 17.12 8.89
N LEU A 332 13.85 18.07 9.63
CA LEU A 332 13.66 18.22 11.08
C LEU A 332 13.25 19.67 11.39
N ALA A 333 11.96 19.94 11.58
CA ALA A 333 11.48 21.31 11.74
C ALA A 333 10.46 21.54 12.86
N GLY A 334 10.48 22.72 13.47
CA GLY A 334 9.46 23.11 14.44
C GLY A 334 9.35 22.21 15.68
N ASN A 335 10.40 21.45 16.02
CA ASN A 335 10.40 20.54 17.17
C ASN A 335 10.85 21.28 18.44
N ALA A 336 10.21 20.98 19.56
CA ALA A 336 10.47 21.55 20.87
C ALA A 336 10.93 20.46 21.87
N ILE A 337 12.10 20.64 22.48
CA ILE A 337 12.65 19.69 23.46
C ILE A 337 13.07 20.42 24.75
N ALA A 338 12.49 20.04 25.89
CA ALA A 338 12.77 20.65 27.20
C ALA A 338 13.27 19.65 28.26
N GLY A 339 14.34 20.00 28.99
CA GLY A 339 14.86 19.21 30.12
C GLY A 339 14.34 19.66 31.48
N ALA A 340 14.61 20.92 31.82
CA ALA A 340 14.22 21.67 33.02
C ALA A 340 14.04 23.16 32.65
N GLY A 341 13.16 23.42 31.67
CA GLY A 341 12.99 24.72 31.01
C GLY A 341 11.71 24.80 30.17
N ASN A 342 11.58 25.84 29.34
CA ASN A 342 10.46 25.96 28.39
C ASN A 342 10.95 26.11 26.95
N THR A 343 10.33 25.40 26.01
CA THR A 343 10.62 25.55 24.58
C THR A 343 9.36 25.70 23.77
N ILE A 344 9.34 26.67 22.87
CA ILE A 344 8.26 26.85 21.89
C ILE A 344 8.90 26.88 20.50
N ALA A 345 8.52 25.96 19.63
CA ALA A 345 8.95 25.92 18.25
C ALA A 345 7.74 26.10 17.33
N LYS A 346 7.80 27.07 16.41
CA LYS A 346 6.75 27.37 15.43
C LYS A 346 7.34 27.37 14.03
N GLY A 347 6.87 26.50 13.15
CA GLY A 347 7.37 26.39 11.78
C GLY A 347 6.28 26.55 10.71
N LEU A 348 6.73 26.90 9.51
CA LEU A 348 6.05 26.68 8.24
C LEU A 348 7.12 26.24 7.25
N THR A 349 6.99 25.05 6.68
CA THR A 349 7.93 24.48 5.71
C THR A 349 7.22 24.19 4.40
N GLU A 350 7.71 24.71 3.27
CA GLU A 350 7.18 24.42 1.92
C GLU A 350 8.29 23.96 0.99
N ASN A 351 8.15 22.80 0.35
CA ASN A 351 9.14 22.25 -0.56
C ASN A 351 8.51 21.77 -1.86
N ASN A 352 9.16 22.06 -2.98
CA ASN A 352 8.88 21.47 -4.29
C ASN A 352 10.14 20.79 -4.81
N VAL A 353 10.10 19.48 -5.05
CA VAL A 353 11.26 18.69 -5.50
C VAL A 353 10.90 17.91 -6.75
N GLU A 354 11.57 18.21 -7.86
CA GLU A 354 11.35 17.57 -9.14
C GLU A 354 12.66 16.95 -9.64
N ALA A 355 12.61 15.66 -10.01
CA ALA A 355 13.73 14.93 -10.56
C ALA A 355 13.30 14.16 -11.83
N GLY A 356 13.96 14.41 -12.97
CA GLY A 356 13.64 13.77 -14.25
C GLY A 356 12.68 14.58 -15.11
N GLY A 357 11.91 13.89 -15.95
CA GLY A 357 10.97 14.49 -16.89
C GLY A 357 10.61 13.56 -18.05
N THR A 358 9.85 14.07 -19.02
CA THR A 358 9.34 13.26 -20.15
C THR A 358 10.44 12.80 -21.10
N SER A 359 10.44 11.51 -21.47
CA SER A 359 11.45 10.92 -22.34
C SER A 359 10.86 10.28 -23.59
N HIS A 360 11.48 10.55 -24.74
CA HIS A 360 11.05 10.05 -26.05
C HIS A 360 12.19 9.35 -26.79
N THR A 361 11.88 8.18 -27.34
CA THR A 361 12.78 7.48 -28.27
C THR A 361 12.06 6.79 -29.43
N ASP A 362 12.73 6.69 -30.58
CA ASP A 362 12.23 6.02 -31.78
C ASP A 362 13.25 4.99 -32.28
N GLY A 363 12.89 3.71 -32.28
CA GLY A 363 13.61 2.56 -32.80
C GLY A 363 12.96 1.93 -34.03
N THR A 364 12.20 2.68 -34.83
CA THR A 364 11.54 2.18 -36.03
C THR A 364 12.52 1.43 -36.94
N LYS A 365 12.12 0.28 -37.49
CA LYS A 365 12.89 -0.58 -38.40
C LYS A 365 14.29 -0.96 -37.90
N SER A 366 14.48 -1.01 -36.59
CA SER A 366 15.80 -1.17 -35.97
C SER A 366 15.97 -2.50 -35.25
N THR A 367 17.18 -2.77 -34.75
CA THR A 367 17.49 -3.93 -33.91
C THR A 367 18.05 -3.48 -32.56
N ILE A 368 17.38 -3.82 -31.46
CA ILE A 368 17.79 -3.44 -30.09
C ILE A 368 17.99 -1.91 -29.97
N SER A 369 17.08 -1.15 -30.57
CA SER A 369 17.13 0.32 -30.57
C SER A 369 15.82 0.89 -30.06
N GLY A 370 15.86 2.11 -29.53
CA GLY A 370 14.66 2.73 -28.98
C GLY A 370 14.15 2.05 -27.71
N ASN A 371 14.99 1.39 -26.92
CA ASN A 371 14.54 0.85 -25.62
C ASN A 371 14.68 1.90 -24.52
N LEU A 372 13.80 1.86 -23.53
CA LEU A 372 13.78 2.75 -22.38
C LEU A 372 13.83 1.92 -21.09
N VAL A 373 14.61 2.40 -20.11
CA VAL A 373 14.69 1.83 -18.76
C VAL A 373 14.66 2.97 -17.77
N ASP A 374 13.70 2.94 -16.84
CA ASP A 374 13.44 4.02 -15.89
C ASP A 374 13.16 3.49 -14.47
N PRO A 375 14.20 3.24 -13.64
CA PRO A 375 14.01 2.98 -12.22
C PRO A 375 14.01 4.30 -11.42
N GLU A 376 12.81 4.75 -11.04
CA GLU A 376 12.60 6.01 -10.32
C GLU A 376 12.35 5.81 -8.81
N VAL A 377 12.57 6.86 -8.00
CA VAL A 377 12.31 6.86 -6.55
C VAL A 377 11.88 8.24 -6.05
N ALA A 378 10.74 8.31 -5.34
CA ALA A 378 10.28 9.48 -4.59
C ALA A 378 10.05 9.19 -3.08
N LEU A 379 10.90 9.69 -2.17
CA LEU A 379 10.85 9.34 -0.74
C LEU A 379 11.26 10.49 0.22
N PRO A 380 10.32 11.22 0.84
CA PRO A 380 10.59 12.16 1.92
C PRO A 380 10.66 11.46 3.27
N VAL A 381 11.49 11.99 4.18
CA VAL A 381 11.59 11.56 5.57
C VAL A 381 11.53 12.79 6.46
N GLU A 382 10.49 12.90 7.29
CA GLU A 382 10.14 14.16 7.93
C GLU A 382 9.80 14.01 9.43
N VAL A 383 10.34 14.90 10.26
CA VAL A 383 10.03 14.97 11.69
C VAL A 383 9.74 16.41 12.08
N PHE A 384 8.50 16.73 12.46
CA PHE A 384 8.14 18.12 12.70
C PHE A 384 7.03 18.38 13.71
N GLY A 385 7.03 19.57 14.30
CA GLY A 385 5.98 20.02 15.21
C GLY A 385 5.81 19.17 16.47
N ASN A 386 6.84 18.43 16.90
CA ASN A 386 6.78 17.57 18.08
C ASN A 386 7.22 18.30 19.35
N GLY A 387 6.61 17.99 20.49
CA GLY A 387 6.97 18.49 21.82
C GLY A 387 7.43 17.36 22.75
N VAL A 388 8.63 17.47 23.31
CA VAL A 388 9.18 16.45 24.23
C VAL A 388 9.71 17.13 25.48
N THR A 389 9.29 16.69 26.68
CA THR A 389 9.79 17.25 27.93
C THR A 389 10.09 16.20 29.00
N ALA A 390 11.18 16.40 29.74
CA ALA A 390 11.43 15.68 30.99
C ALA A 390 10.78 16.41 32.16
N ILE A 391 11.09 17.70 32.35
CA ILE A 391 10.54 18.61 33.35
C ILE A 391 10.38 20.00 32.68
N GLY A 392 9.21 20.64 32.83
CA GLY A 392 8.93 21.96 32.24
C GLY A 392 7.98 21.85 31.04
N THR A 393 8.06 22.78 30.07
CA THR A 393 7.11 22.89 28.96
C THR A 393 7.78 22.72 27.60
N ALA A 394 7.26 21.87 26.72
CA ALA A 394 7.71 21.78 25.33
C ALA A 394 6.53 21.84 24.37
N ALA A 395 6.46 22.88 23.54
CA ALA A 395 5.39 23.11 22.59
C ALA A 395 5.94 23.21 21.16
N GLY A 396 5.82 22.12 20.39
CA GLY A 396 6.14 22.09 18.96
C GLY A 396 4.91 22.42 18.14
N SER A 397 5.05 23.26 17.12
CA SER A 397 3.99 23.57 16.18
C SER A 397 4.54 23.76 14.76
N ASP A 398 4.01 23.08 13.76
CA ASP A 398 4.49 23.25 12.38
C ASP A 398 3.41 23.02 11.32
N ILE A 399 3.56 23.65 10.16
CA ILE A 399 2.79 23.37 8.95
C ILE A 399 3.78 22.96 7.89
N ASN A 400 3.74 21.70 7.47
CA ASN A 400 4.61 21.16 6.43
C ASN A 400 3.80 20.95 5.14
N LYS A 401 4.34 21.44 4.02
CA LYS A 401 3.84 21.17 2.68
C LYS A 401 4.99 20.68 1.81
N VAL A 402 4.79 19.54 1.15
CA VAL A 402 5.80 18.97 0.27
C VAL A 402 5.15 18.46 -1.01
N THR A 403 5.65 18.90 -2.15
CA THR A 403 5.36 18.33 -3.45
C THR A 403 6.63 17.68 -3.97
N MET A 404 6.59 16.40 -4.31
CA MET A 404 7.71 15.70 -4.94
C MET A 404 7.26 14.98 -6.20
N MET A 405 8.09 15.06 -7.22
CA MET A 405 7.92 14.37 -8.50
C MET A 405 9.25 13.74 -8.91
N ALA A 406 9.27 12.43 -9.07
CA ALA A 406 10.37 11.72 -9.73
C ALA A 406 9.88 11.09 -11.04
N GLY A 407 10.69 11.11 -12.08
CA GLY A 407 10.33 10.57 -13.38
C GLY A 407 9.37 11.46 -14.18
N GLY A 408 8.70 10.85 -15.14
CA GLY A 408 7.73 11.50 -16.02
C GLY A 408 7.22 10.53 -17.08
N ASP A 409 6.53 11.08 -18.08
CA ASP A 409 6.01 10.24 -19.17
C ASP A 409 7.14 9.67 -20.04
N THR A 410 6.97 8.43 -20.50
CA THR A 410 7.89 7.77 -21.42
C THR A 410 7.16 7.33 -22.69
N TYR A 411 7.80 7.59 -23.82
CA TYR A 411 7.26 7.29 -25.14
C TYR A 411 8.32 6.60 -25.98
N THR A 412 8.06 5.37 -26.39
CA THR A 412 8.95 4.63 -27.27
C THR A 412 8.25 4.03 -28.49
N VAL A 413 8.88 4.17 -29.66
CA VAL A 413 8.39 3.64 -30.93
C VAL A 413 9.30 2.52 -31.42
N GLY A 414 8.76 1.35 -31.71
CA GLY A 414 9.46 0.14 -32.14
C GLY A 414 8.90 -0.49 -33.41
N ASP A 415 8.18 0.26 -34.23
CA ASP A 415 7.53 -0.24 -35.44
C ASP A 415 8.52 -0.95 -36.38
N LYS A 416 8.19 -2.16 -36.83
CA LYS A 416 9.00 -3.02 -37.72
C LYS A 416 10.39 -3.33 -37.16
N SER A 417 10.56 -3.21 -35.85
CA SER A 417 11.85 -3.46 -35.18
C SER A 417 11.99 -4.91 -34.74
N THR A 418 13.21 -5.29 -34.34
CA THR A 418 13.51 -6.52 -33.62
C THR A 418 14.09 -6.16 -32.26
N LEU A 419 13.40 -6.53 -31.17
CA LEU A 419 13.77 -6.15 -29.79
C LEU A 419 13.93 -4.63 -29.59
N GLY A 420 13.24 -3.80 -30.38
CA GLY A 420 13.24 -2.35 -30.23
C GLY A 420 11.93 -1.85 -29.63
N GLY A 421 11.94 -0.65 -29.06
CA GLY A 421 10.72 -0.04 -28.54
C GLY A 421 10.20 -0.64 -27.22
N ASN A 422 11.05 -1.28 -26.40
CA ASN A 422 10.62 -1.83 -25.11
C ASN A 422 10.83 -0.81 -23.98
N ASP A 423 10.01 -0.90 -22.94
CA ASP A 423 10.09 -0.06 -21.73
C ASP A 423 10.11 -0.93 -20.46
N ALA A 424 10.95 -0.55 -19.49
CA ALA A 424 11.04 -1.20 -18.20
C ALA A 424 11.11 -0.13 -17.11
N VAL A 425 10.03 -0.04 -16.32
CA VAL A 425 9.76 1.05 -15.39
C VAL A 425 9.37 0.50 -14.01
N ALA A 426 9.94 1.06 -12.94
CA ALA A 426 9.75 0.56 -11.58
C ALA A 426 9.73 1.69 -10.54
N PRO A 427 8.69 2.55 -10.55
CA PRO A 427 8.61 3.70 -9.68
C PRO A 427 8.33 3.26 -8.24
N ILE A 428 8.97 3.92 -7.29
CA ILE A 428 8.86 3.70 -5.85
C ILE A 428 8.55 5.03 -5.16
N ALA A 429 7.29 5.24 -4.82
CA ALA A 429 6.82 6.36 -4.02
C ALA A 429 6.59 5.96 -2.55
N GLY A 430 6.79 6.88 -1.62
CA GLY A 430 6.50 6.67 -0.21
C GLY A 430 6.68 7.94 0.60
N ALA A 431 6.47 7.85 1.91
CA ALA A 431 6.72 8.91 2.88
C ALA A 431 6.99 8.28 4.26
N ALA A 432 7.84 8.92 5.07
CA ALA A 432 8.15 8.44 6.41
C ALA A 432 8.14 9.60 7.40
N ASP A 433 7.03 9.77 8.10
CA ASP A 433 6.75 11.01 8.82
C ASP A 433 6.45 10.77 10.31
N VAL A 434 6.99 11.65 11.17
CA VAL A 434 6.67 11.70 12.61
C VAL A 434 6.35 13.13 13.04
N PHE A 435 5.09 13.42 13.36
CA PHE A 435 4.70 14.82 13.61
C PHE A 435 3.60 15.03 14.64
N GLY A 436 3.51 16.27 15.14
CA GLY A 436 2.43 16.72 16.01
C GLY A 436 2.27 15.93 17.31
N SER A 437 3.33 15.26 17.77
CA SER A 437 3.28 14.37 18.93
C SER A 437 3.83 15.04 20.19
N GLY A 438 3.23 14.74 21.34
CA GLY A 438 3.61 15.22 22.67
C GLY A 438 4.10 14.08 23.58
N ALA A 439 5.29 14.19 24.16
CA ALA A 439 5.82 13.19 25.11
C ALA A 439 6.39 13.83 26.39
N SER A 440 5.99 13.31 27.57
CA SER A 440 6.34 13.89 28.88
C SER A 440 6.75 12.86 29.94
N LEU A 441 7.70 13.21 30.83
CA LEU A 441 8.02 12.43 32.04
C LEU A 441 7.44 13.04 33.33
N LEU A 442 7.67 14.34 33.56
CA LEU A 442 7.22 15.15 34.71
C LEU A 442 6.95 16.62 34.29
N GLY A 443 6.35 16.84 33.10
CA GLY A 443 6.14 18.18 32.51
C GLY A 443 4.90 18.31 31.61
N ASN A 444 4.79 19.40 30.85
CA ASN A 444 3.75 19.64 29.84
C ASN A 444 4.34 19.57 28.43
N ALA A 445 3.98 18.55 27.66
CA ALA A 445 4.34 18.44 26.25
C ALA A 445 3.13 18.71 25.37
N SER A 446 3.30 19.49 24.30
CA SER A 446 2.30 19.62 23.25
C SER A 446 2.95 19.58 21.86
N GLY A 447 2.42 18.76 20.96
CA GLY A 447 2.74 18.78 19.53
C GLY A 447 1.53 19.22 18.73
N THR A 448 1.70 20.12 17.78
CA THR A 448 0.61 20.57 16.89
C THR A 448 1.08 20.68 15.46
N ALA A 449 0.59 19.84 14.55
CA ALA A 449 1.11 19.85 13.20
C ALA A 449 0.05 19.64 12.11
N SER A 450 0.28 20.27 10.95
CA SER A 450 -0.47 20.02 9.72
C SER A 450 0.51 19.56 8.65
N ASN A 451 0.21 18.45 7.98
CA ASN A 451 0.99 17.92 6.86
C ASN A 451 0.14 17.91 5.58
N ASP A 452 0.68 18.43 4.49
CA ASP A 452 0.10 18.35 3.14
C ASP A 452 1.20 17.84 2.19
N SER A 453 1.21 16.53 1.93
CA SER A 453 2.25 15.90 1.12
C SER A 453 1.66 15.31 -0.16
N LYS A 454 2.23 15.69 -1.29
CA LYS A 454 2.01 15.05 -2.57
C LYS A 454 3.32 14.46 -3.08
N VAL A 455 3.38 13.14 -3.21
CA VAL A 455 4.56 12.41 -3.70
C VAL A 455 4.15 11.62 -4.92
N ASN A 456 4.62 12.01 -6.10
CA ASN A 456 4.39 11.30 -7.35
C ASN A 456 5.71 10.73 -7.86
N ASP A 457 5.69 9.48 -8.31
CA ASP A 457 6.84 8.83 -8.93
C ASP A 457 6.42 8.12 -10.21
N GLY A 458 7.06 8.42 -11.34
CA GLY A 458 6.71 7.91 -12.66
C GLY A 458 5.56 8.65 -13.34
N GLY A 459 5.14 8.14 -14.50
CA GLY A 459 4.12 8.77 -15.35
C GLY A 459 3.45 7.79 -16.29
N TYR A 460 3.00 8.28 -17.45
CA TYR A 460 2.48 7.43 -18.52
C TYR A 460 3.62 6.68 -19.22
N ASN A 461 3.46 5.38 -19.46
CA ASN A 461 4.40 4.55 -20.20
C ASN A 461 3.76 4.05 -21.50
N GLY A 462 4.25 4.56 -22.64
CA GLY A 462 3.71 4.30 -23.96
C GLY A 462 4.67 3.62 -24.92
N THR A 463 4.29 2.47 -25.46
CA THR A 463 5.03 1.80 -26.53
C THR A 463 4.20 1.64 -27.81
N LEU A 464 4.86 1.73 -28.97
CA LEU A 464 4.31 1.38 -30.28
C LEU A 464 5.16 0.26 -30.90
N GLY A 465 4.53 -0.80 -31.42
CA GLY A 465 5.23 -2.03 -31.83
C GLY A 465 4.80 -2.65 -33.15
N ASN A 466 4.22 -1.89 -34.08
CA ASN A 466 3.56 -2.42 -35.28
C ASN A 466 4.49 -3.28 -36.14
N ASP A 467 4.06 -4.47 -36.55
CA ASP A 467 4.87 -5.43 -37.33
C ASP A 467 6.24 -5.78 -36.67
N ALA A 468 6.42 -5.61 -35.36
CA ALA A 468 7.69 -5.85 -34.67
C ALA A 468 7.90 -7.32 -34.24
N VAL A 469 9.14 -7.69 -33.91
CA VAL A 469 9.49 -8.99 -33.30
C VAL A 469 10.16 -8.75 -31.96
N GLY A 470 9.52 -9.11 -30.85
CA GLY A 470 10.07 -8.89 -29.51
C GLY A 470 10.13 -7.42 -29.08
N GLY A 471 9.47 -6.52 -29.80
CA GLY A 471 9.47 -5.07 -29.55
C GLY A 471 8.15 -4.57 -28.95
N GLY A 472 8.14 -3.35 -28.42
CA GLY A 472 6.91 -2.74 -27.91
C GLY A 472 6.44 -3.23 -26.54
N ASN A 473 7.22 -4.02 -25.79
CA ASN A 473 6.77 -4.58 -24.51
C ASN A 473 7.01 -3.63 -23.33
N ILE A 474 6.19 -3.73 -22.27
CA ILE A 474 6.35 -2.99 -21.00
C ILE A 474 6.48 -3.96 -19.82
N ALA A 475 7.48 -3.73 -18.97
CA ALA A 475 7.53 -4.26 -17.60
C ALA A 475 7.32 -3.10 -16.60
N PHE A 476 6.30 -3.19 -15.75
CA PHE A 476 5.81 -2.09 -14.92
C PHE A 476 5.59 -2.48 -13.46
N VAL A 477 6.44 -2.02 -12.53
CA VAL A 477 6.38 -2.43 -11.12
C VAL A 477 6.29 -1.21 -10.19
N PRO A 478 5.12 -0.55 -10.13
CA PRO A 478 4.94 0.58 -9.23
C PRO A 478 4.72 0.16 -7.78
N VAL A 479 5.33 0.89 -6.83
CA VAL A 479 5.26 0.60 -5.39
C VAL A 479 5.00 1.88 -4.60
N ALA A 480 3.89 1.96 -3.86
CA ALA A 480 3.50 3.08 -3.01
C ALA A 480 3.44 2.66 -1.53
N LEU A 481 4.30 3.23 -0.68
CA LEU A 481 4.50 2.81 0.72
C LEU A 481 4.69 3.98 1.71
N PRO A 482 3.64 4.73 2.06
CA PRO A 482 3.72 5.69 3.18
C PRO A 482 3.71 4.98 4.55
N ALA A 483 4.51 5.47 5.50
CA ALA A 483 4.65 4.96 6.85
C ALA A 483 4.73 6.09 7.90
N GLU A 484 3.74 6.20 8.79
CA GLU A 484 3.51 7.47 9.52
C GLU A 484 3.14 7.28 10.98
N VAL A 485 3.59 8.19 11.84
CA VAL A 485 3.23 8.28 13.26
C VAL A 485 2.90 9.73 13.63
N PHE A 486 1.68 10.05 14.04
CA PHE A 486 1.35 11.44 14.34
C PHE A 486 0.25 11.66 15.38
N GLY A 487 0.26 12.85 15.99
CA GLY A 487 -0.75 13.25 16.98
C GLY A 487 -0.75 12.40 18.25
N ALA A 488 0.34 11.69 18.55
CA ALA A 488 0.42 10.80 19.70
C ALA A 488 0.75 11.56 21.00
N GLY A 489 0.10 11.19 22.11
CA GLY A 489 0.31 11.77 23.44
C GLY A 489 0.80 10.73 24.46
N GLY A 490 2.03 10.84 24.96
CA GLY A 490 2.60 9.88 25.93
C GLY A 490 3.11 10.54 27.21
N SER A 491 2.71 10.04 28.39
CA SER A 491 3.19 10.60 29.67
C SER A 491 3.40 9.57 30.78
N LEU A 492 4.50 9.71 31.53
CA LEU A 492 4.77 8.99 32.79
C LEU A 492 4.45 9.82 34.05
N GLY A 493 4.08 11.09 33.87
CA GLY A 493 3.78 12.08 34.90
C GLY A 493 3.71 13.49 34.30
N GLY A 494 2.61 14.22 34.52
CA GLY A 494 2.35 15.51 33.84
C GLY A 494 1.47 15.38 32.59
N ASN A 495 1.35 16.43 31.77
CA ASN A 495 0.41 16.48 30.64
C ASN A 495 1.10 16.25 29.29
N ALA A 496 0.46 15.53 28.37
CA ALA A 496 0.93 15.37 26.99
C ALA A 496 -0.24 15.47 26.00
N ASP A 497 -0.16 16.45 25.09
CA ASP A 497 -1.19 16.76 24.11
C ASP A 497 -0.65 16.64 22.67
N GLY A 498 -1.17 15.71 21.87
CA GLY A 498 -0.88 15.59 20.45
C GLY A 498 -2.05 16.09 19.60
N LEU A 499 -1.81 17.01 18.67
CA LEU A 499 -2.81 17.49 17.71
C LEU A 499 -2.25 17.46 16.30
N ALA A 500 -2.81 16.64 15.41
CA ALA A 500 -2.31 16.49 14.06
C ALA A 500 -3.42 16.52 12.99
N LYS A 501 -3.11 17.15 11.85
CA LYS A 501 -3.89 17.06 10.63
C LYS A 501 -2.99 16.59 9.49
N GLU A 502 -3.46 15.66 8.69
CA GLU A 502 -2.75 15.13 7.54
C GLU A 502 -3.65 15.12 6.30
N VAL A 503 -3.08 15.56 5.18
CA VAL A 503 -3.56 15.26 3.84
C VAL A 503 -2.37 14.69 3.08
N LYS A 504 -2.53 13.49 2.53
CA LYS A 504 -1.46 12.82 1.83
C LYS A 504 -1.92 12.16 0.54
N ASP A 505 -1.15 12.36 -0.51
CA ASP A 505 -1.31 11.73 -1.81
C ASP A 505 0.03 11.14 -2.25
N VAL A 506 0.13 9.81 -2.29
CA VAL A 506 1.32 9.07 -2.73
C VAL A 506 0.95 8.24 -3.96
N GLU A 507 1.49 8.61 -5.11
CA GLU A 507 1.26 7.94 -6.39
C GLU A 507 2.57 7.37 -6.93
N ALA A 508 2.59 6.06 -7.23
CA ALA A 508 3.67 5.40 -7.94
C ALA A 508 3.14 4.86 -9.26
N GLY A 509 3.69 5.34 -10.37
CA GLY A 509 3.32 5.00 -11.74
C GLY A 509 1.89 5.40 -12.11
N HIS A 510 1.62 5.56 -13.41
CA HIS A 510 0.28 5.86 -13.90
C HIS A 510 -0.23 4.76 -14.84
N ILE A 511 -0.36 5.04 -16.14
CA ILE A 511 -0.92 4.11 -17.15
C ILE A 511 0.22 3.46 -17.93
N ALA A 512 0.18 2.14 -18.05
CA ALA A 512 0.96 1.40 -19.03
C ALA A 512 0.10 1.11 -20.28
N ASN A 513 0.59 1.51 -21.45
CA ASN A 513 -0.12 1.39 -22.72
C ASN A 513 0.81 0.92 -23.84
N THR A 514 0.43 -0.18 -24.50
CA THR A 514 1.11 -0.70 -25.68
C THR A 514 0.15 -0.78 -26.85
N ASN A 515 0.54 -0.28 -28.03
CA ASN A 515 -0.27 -0.34 -29.23
C ASN A 515 0.49 -1.00 -30.40
N ASP A 516 0.00 -2.16 -30.88
CA ASP A 516 0.59 -2.91 -31.99
C ASP A 516 -0.46 -3.59 -32.86
N ASP A 517 -0.24 -3.53 -34.18
CA ASP A 517 -0.82 -4.44 -35.14
C ASP A 517 0.23 -5.40 -35.77
N ARG A 518 -0.10 -6.70 -35.78
CA ARG A 518 0.63 -7.75 -36.55
C ARG A 518 2.05 -8.09 -36.08
N GLY A 519 2.50 -7.64 -34.91
CA GLY A 519 3.79 -8.06 -34.36
C GLY A 519 3.84 -9.52 -33.84
N THR A 520 5.03 -9.95 -33.39
CA THR A 520 5.31 -11.25 -32.78
C THR A 520 6.04 -11.07 -31.45
N VAL A 521 5.49 -11.59 -30.35
CA VAL A 521 6.04 -11.39 -28.98
C VAL A 521 6.21 -9.89 -28.67
N SER A 522 5.17 -9.12 -28.97
CA SER A 522 5.21 -7.65 -28.94
C SER A 522 4.02 -7.08 -28.19
N SER A 523 4.16 -5.86 -27.67
CA SER A 523 3.07 -5.18 -26.94
C SER A 523 2.48 -6.00 -25.80
N ASN A 524 3.33 -6.69 -25.04
CA ASN A 524 2.90 -7.36 -23.82
C ASN A 524 3.20 -6.48 -22.60
N ILE A 525 2.31 -6.50 -21.61
CA ILE A 525 2.48 -5.83 -20.33
C ILE A 525 2.62 -6.88 -19.23
N ALA A 526 3.67 -6.73 -18.41
CA ALA A 526 3.80 -7.44 -17.14
C ALA A 526 3.85 -6.43 -16.00
N ALA A 527 2.89 -6.48 -15.07
CA ALA A 527 2.75 -5.50 -14.01
C ALA A 527 2.61 -6.09 -12.60
N VAL A 528 3.22 -5.44 -11.60
CA VAL A 528 3.05 -5.83 -10.18
C VAL A 528 2.90 -4.57 -9.33
N PRO A 529 1.73 -3.90 -9.39
CA PRO A 529 1.46 -2.72 -8.57
C PRO A 529 1.24 -3.09 -7.10
N VAL A 530 1.87 -2.36 -6.17
CA VAL A 530 1.74 -2.59 -4.72
C VAL A 530 1.49 -1.28 -3.96
N SER A 531 0.39 -1.20 -3.23
CA SER A 531 0.04 -0.11 -2.31
C SER A 531 -0.16 -0.65 -0.90
N ALA A 532 0.60 -0.16 0.08
CA ALA A 532 0.48 -0.63 1.46
C ALA A 532 0.83 0.46 2.48
N PRO A 533 -0.11 1.40 2.74
CA PRO A 533 0.09 2.44 3.75
C PRO A 533 0.09 1.86 5.17
N VAL A 534 0.99 2.36 6.02
CA VAL A 534 1.10 1.98 7.44
C VAL A 534 0.98 3.22 8.32
N GLN A 535 -0.03 3.30 9.18
CA GLN A 535 -0.29 4.52 9.96
C GLN A 535 -0.55 4.24 11.43
N VAL A 536 -0.01 5.09 12.29
CA VAL A 536 -0.29 5.12 13.73
C VAL A 536 -0.65 6.55 14.14
N PHE A 537 -1.85 6.81 14.65
CA PHE A 537 -2.22 8.20 14.94
C PHE A 537 -3.23 8.44 16.05
N GLY A 538 -3.14 9.59 16.70
CA GLY A 538 -4.10 10.02 17.72
C GLY A 538 -4.14 9.15 18.99
N ASP A 539 -3.14 8.29 19.19
CA ASP A 539 -3.05 7.41 20.36
C ASP A 539 -2.54 8.15 21.60
N ALA A 540 -3.05 7.77 22.78
CA ALA A 540 -2.71 8.39 24.05
C ALA A 540 -2.38 7.36 25.15
N VAL A 541 -1.25 7.51 25.87
CA VAL A 541 -0.86 6.56 26.94
C VAL A 541 -0.30 7.30 28.16
N GLY A 542 -0.85 7.02 29.35
CA GLY A 542 -0.55 7.75 30.58
C GLY A 542 -0.35 6.90 31.85
N TRP A 543 0.76 7.12 32.58
CA TRP A 543 0.98 6.59 33.93
C TRP A 543 0.96 7.75 34.93
N VAL A 544 -0.13 7.94 35.70
CA VAL A 544 -0.31 9.11 36.61
C VAL A 544 -0.29 10.46 35.86
N ALA A 545 -1.16 10.64 34.84
CA ALA A 545 -1.08 11.76 33.89
C ALA A 545 -2.43 12.15 33.26
N ASN A 546 -2.54 13.36 32.71
CA ASN A 546 -3.60 13.70 31.74
C ASN A 546 -3.00 13.66 30.33
N VAL A 547 -3.57 12.88 29.43
CA VAL A 547 -3.05 12.73 28.06
C VAL A 547 -4.17 12.93 27.05
N SER A 548 -3.87 13.64 25.96
CA SER A 548 -4.76 13.75 24.82
C SER A 548 -4.04 13.47 23.50
N GLY A 549 -4.71 12.71 22.62
CA GLY A 549 -4.27 12.46 21.25
C GLY A 549 -5.41 12.82 20.31
N THR A 550 -5.23 13.82 19.45
CA THR A 550 -6.24 14.23 18.46
C THR A 550 -5.63 14.23 17.08
N ALA A 551 -6.20 13.46 16.16
CA ALA A 551 -5.68 13.33 14.81
C ALA A 551 -6.81 13.28 13.76
N ASN A 552 -6.57 13.94 12.63
CA ASN A 552 -7.41 13.85 11.44
C ASN A 552 -6.54 13.56 10.22
N SER A 553 -6.72 12.40 9.59
CA SER A 553 -5.92 11.94 8.45
C SER A 553 -6.80 11.69 7.24
N ASP A 554 -6.31 12.14 6.08
CA ASP A 554 -6.85 11.85 4.76
C ASP A 554 -5.68 11.41 3.87
N THR A 555 -5.50 10.10 3.71
CA THR A 555 -4.37 9.50 3.01
C THR A 555 -4.84 8.70 1.81
N THR A 556 -4.37 9.10 0.64
CA THR A 556 -4.53 8.38 -0.62
C THR A 556 -3.18 7.80 -1.04
N SER A 557 -3.15 6.51 -1.35
CA SER A 557 -1.96 5.82 -1.86
C SER A 557 -2.31 4.97 -3.08
N THR A 558 -1.76 5.34 -4.23
CA THR A 558 -2.04 4.72 -5.52
C THR A 558 -0.77 4.11 -6.10
N ALA A 559 -0.82 2.84 -6.49
CA ALA A 559 0.25 2.18 -7.22
C ALA A 559 -0.28 1.69 -8.57
N GLY A 560 0.10 2.36 -9.65
CA GLY A 560 -0.34 2.07 -11.02
C GLY A 560 -1.83 2.32 -11.26
N ASN A 561 -2.22 2.24 -12.54
CA ASN A 561 -3.58 2.46 -13.00
C ASN A 561 -3.95 1.42 -14.09
N ALA A 562 -5.03 1.66 -14.83
CA ALA A 562 -5.52 0.79 -15.89
C ALA A 562 -4.45 0.52 -16.96
N THR A 563 -4.39 -0.74 -17.41
CA THR A 563 -3.41 -1.21 -18.39
C THR A 563 -4.09 -1.50 -19.73
N HIS A 564 -3.42 -1.11 -20.82
CA HIS A 564 -3.97 -1.22 -22.17
C HIS A 564 -2.97 -1.92 -23.10
N ALA A 565 -3.33 -3.07 -23.66
CA ALA A 565 -2.46 -3.81 -24.58
C ALA A 565 -3.19 -4.21 -25.86
N ASN A 566 -2.78 -3.70 -27.01
CA ASN A 566 -3.34 -4.08 -28.31
C ASN A 566 -2.38 -4.99 -29.07
N GLY A 567 -2.87 -6.15 -29.53
CA GLY A 567 -2.10 -7.14 -30.29
C GLY A 567 -2.87 -7.74 -31.46
N ALA A 568 -3.80 -6.99 -32.05
CA ALA A 568 -4.64 -7.48 -33.14
C ALA A 568 -3.79 -8.05 -34.29
N LYS A 569 -4.18 -9.23 -34.79
CA LYS A 569 -3.53 -9.99 -35.88
C LYS A 569 -2.07 -10.39 -35.62
N GLY A 570 -1.57 -10.23 -34.40
CA GLY A 570 -0.21 -10.62 -34.01
C GLY A 570 -0.07 -12.09 -33.59
N SER A 571 1.12 -12.45 -33.11
CA SER A 571 1.38 -13.76 -32.49
C SER A 571 2.10 -13.60 -31.15
N ALA A 572 1.55 -14.14 -30.06
CA ALA A 572 2.09 -13.90 -28.71
C ALA A 572 2.16 -12.40 -28.34
N SER A 573 1.20 -11.59 -28.82
CA SER A 573 1.22 -10.13 -28.71
C SER A 573 -0.03 -9.58 -28.01
N GLY A 574 0.09 -8.41 -27.38
CA GLY A 574 -1.04 -7.76 -26.72
C GLY A 574 -1.45 -8.42 -25.39
N ASN A 575 -0.64 -9.28 -24.76
CA ASN A 575 -1.05 -9.97 -23.54
C ASN A 575 -0.75 -9.13 -22.29
N ILE A 576 -1.60 -9.24 -21.26
CA ILE A 576 -1.44 -8.57 -19.96
C ILE A 576 -1.30 -9.63 -18.87
N ALA A 577 -0.27 -9.48 -18.03
CA ALA A 577 -0.14 -10.23 -16.79
C ALA A 577 0.05 -9.23 -15.63
N GLN A 578 -0.88 -9.18 -14.68
CA GLN A 578 -0.79 -8.26 -13.54
C GLN A 578 -1.09 -8.91 -12.19
N VAL A 579 -0.42 -8.42 -11.14
CA VAL A 579 -0.63 -8.86 -9.75
C VAL A 579 -0.74 -7.62 -8.84
N PRO A 580 -1.90 -6.94 -8.84
CA PRO A 580 -2.14 -5.80 -7.95
C PRO A 580 -2.33 -6.22 -6.50
N VAL A 581 -1.69 -5.52 -5.56
CA VAL A 581 -1.80 -5.76 -4.11
C VAL A 581 -2.04 -4.47 -3.35
N SER A 582 -3.15 -4.37 -2.61
CA SER A 582 -3.52 -3.24 -1.75
C SER A 582 -3.75 -3.70 -0.31
N LEU A 583 -2.93 -3.22 0.65
CA LEU A 583 -2.93 -3.71 2.05
C LEU A 583 -2.65 -2.60 3.09
N PRO A 584 -3.59 -1.65 3.33
CA PRO A 584 -3.52 -0.71 4.44
C PRO A 584 -3.45 -1.39 5.82
N THR A 585 -2.56 -0.89 6.69
CA THR A 585 -2.44 -1.30 8.10
C THR A 585 -2.50 -0.07 9.02
N GLN A 586 -3.40 -0.06 10.01
CA GLN A 586 -3.63 1.13 10.84
C GLN A 586 -3.82 0.80 12.33
N LEU A 587 -3.34 1.68 13.21
CA LEU A 587 -3.59 1.68 14.65
C LEU A 587 -3.89 3.12 15.10
N PHE A 588 -5.06 3.41 15.68
CA PHE A 588 -5.36 4.80 16.04
C PHE A 588 -6.48 4.99 17.06
N GLY A 589 -6.44 6.14 17.74
CA GLY A 589 -7.46 6.56 18.70
C GLY A 589 -7.50 5.70 19.96
N ASP A 590 -6.42 4.98 20.26
CA ASP A 590 -6.33 4.10 21.40
C ASP A 590 -5.87 4.86 22.66
N THR A 591 -6.43 4.50 23.82
CA THR A 591 -6.07 5.11 25.10
C THR A 591 -5.93 4.10 26.24
N ALA A 592 -4.88 4.25 27.06
CA ALA A 592 -4.64 3.40 28.21
C ALA A 592 -4.01 4.14 29.40
N ASN A 593 -4.73 4.23 30.54
CA ASN A 593 -4.27 4.93 31.73
C ASN A 593 -4.43 4.16 33.06
N LEU A 594 -3.43 4.33 33.94
CA LEU A 594 -3.48 3.80 35.32
C LEU A 594 -4.18 4.77 36.28
N VAL A 595 -3.77 6.04 36.37
CA VAL A 595 -4.40 7.07 37.21
C VAL A 595 -4.37 8.40 36.45
N GLY A 596 -5.50 9.09 36.27
CA GLY A 596 -5.58 10.33 35.47
C GLY A 596 -6.77 10.37 34.50
N ASN A 597 -6.73 11.26 33.49
CA ASN A 597 -7.73 11.32 32.42
C ASN A 597 -7.08 11.14 31.04
N GLY A 598 -7.63 10.26 30.20
CA GLY A 598 -7.18 10.04 28.82
C GLY A 598 -8.27 10.38 27.80
N ASP A 599 -7.92 11.14 26.77
CA ASP A 599 -8.85 11.46 25.68
C ASP A 599 -8.17 11.22 24.31
N ALA A 600 -8.63 10.23 23.56
CA ALA A 600 -8.14 9.93 22.23
C ALA A 600 -9.25 10.20 21.20
N ILE A 601 -9.01 11.12 20.27
CA ILE A 601 -9.95 11.52 19.23
C ILE A 601 -9.29 11.35 17.86
N ALA A 602 -9.64 10.29 17.14
CA ALA A 602 -9.04 9.99 15.84
C ALA A 602 -10.09 9.95 14.74
N LYS A 603 -9.78 10.59 13.62
CA LYS A 603 -10.52 10.47 12.36
C LYS A 603 -9.57 10.08 11.24
N GLY A 604 -9.82 8.95 10.61
CA GLY A 604 -9.03 8.45 9.48
C GLY A 604 -9.88 8.28 8.23
N VAL A 605 -9.36 8.73 7.10
CA VAL A 605 -9.78 8.30 5.77
C VAL A 605 -8.55 7.78 5.06
N THR A 606 -8.58 6.53 4.62
CA THR A 606 -7.47 5.91 3.89
C THR A 606 -7.98 5.24 2.65
N THR A 607 -7.50 5.72 1.50
CA THR A 607 -7.79 5.13 0.20
C THR A 607 -6.50 4.52 -0.34
N SER A 608 -6.46 3.20 -0.50
CA SER A 608 -5.31 2.47 -1.02
C SER A 608 -5.72 1.74 -2.30
N VAL A 609 -5.11 2.12 -3.43
CA VAL A 609 -5.42 1.58 -4.75
C VAL A 609 -4.16 0.95 -5.35
N ALA A 610 -4.28 -0.29 -5.83
CA ALA A 610 -3.23 -0.97 -6.56
C ALA A 610 -3.75 -1.47 -7.92
N GLY A 611 -3.13 -1.02 -9.00
CA GLY A 611 -3.48 -1.35 -10.37
C GLY A 611 -4.85 -0.83 -10.80
N GLY A 612 -5.32 -1.31 -11.95
CA GLY A 612 -6.63 -0.97 -12.48
C GLY A 612 -7.13 -2.07 -13.42
N GLY A 613 -8.17 -1.75 -14.19
CA GLY A 613 -8.71 -2.68 -15.18
C GLY A 613 -7.72 -2.97 -16.31
N ALA A 614 -7.69 -4.21 -16.78
CA ALA A 614 -6.91 -4.60 -17.96
C ALA A 614 -7.79 -4.58 -19.21
N THR A 615 -7.40 -3.81 -20.23
CA THR A 615 -8.08 -3.83 -21.54
C THR A 615 -7.15 -4.34 -22.62
N THR A 616 -7.60 -5.32 -23.40
CA THR A 616 -6.81 -5.85 -24.52
C THR A 616 -7.64 -6.29 -25.73
N ASP A 617 -7.05 -6.19 -26.92
CA ASP A 617 -7.63 -6.70 -28.18
C ASP A 617 -6.68 -7.70 -28.87
N GLY A 618 -7.15 -8.93 -29.04
CA GLY A 618 -6.46 -10.02 -29.71
C GLY A 618 -7.07 -10.42 -31.06
N HIS A 619 -7.95 -9.61 -31.65
CA HIS A 619 -8.69 -9.94 -32.87
C HIS A 619 -7.81 -10.49 -33.99
N GLY A 620 -8.15 -11.67 -34.50
CA GLY A 620 -7.50 -12.32 -35.65
C GLY A 620 -6.05 -12.79 -35.43
N GLY A 621 -5.57 -12.83 -34.18
CA GLY A 621 -4.20 -13.25 -33.82
C GLY A 621 -4.08 -14.67 -33.24
N ALA A 622 -2.85 -15.08 -32.91
CA ALA A 622 -2.53 -16.37 -32.30
C ALA A 622 -1.75 -16.20 -30.98
N ILE A 623 -2.34 -16.58 -29.84
CA ILE A 623 -1.82 -16.26 -28.50
C ILE A 623 -1.84 -14.73 -28.28
N THR A 624 -2.98 -14.10 -28.53
CA THR A 624 -3.10 -12.63 -28.50
C THR A 624 -4.22 -12.15 -27.59
N GLY A 625 -3.99 -11.02 -26.93
CA GLY A 625 -4.98 -10.38 -26.07
C GLY A 625 -5.44 -11.24 -24.89
N ASN A 626 -4.58 -12.05 -24.28
CA ASN A 626 -4.94 -12.80 -23.08
C ASN A 626 -4.61 -11.98 -21.82
N VAL A 627 -5.42 -12.13 -20.77
CA VAL A 627 -5.24 -11.46 -19.47
C VAL A 627 -5.05 -12.51 -18.37
N ALA A 628 -4.02 -12.33 -17.55
CA ALA A 628 -3.83 -13.03 -16.28
C ALA A 628 -3.75 -12.00 -15.14
N ASP A 629 -4.73 -11.99 -14.24
CA ASP A 629 -4.86 -10.98 -13.18
C ASP A 629 -5.03 -11.62 -11.80
N VAL A 630 -4.24 -11.19 -10.80
CA VAL A 630 -4.33 -11.72 -9.43
C VAL A 630 -4.43 -10.55 -8.44
N PRO A 631 -5.61 -9.90 -8.34
CA PRO A 631 -5.81 -8.78 -7.44
C PRO A 631 -5.99 -9.23 -6.00
N VAL A 632 -5.29 -8.58 -5.06
CA VAL A 632 -5.43 -8.82 -3.61
C VAL A 632 -5.66 -7.49 -2.89
N ALA A 633 -6.82 -7.31 -2.26
CA ALA A 633 -7.17 -6.09 -1.52
C ALA A 633 -7.59 -6.42 -0.10
N GLY A 634 -6.94 -5.89 0.93
CA GLY A 634 -7.34 -6.16 2.31
C GLY A 634 -6.99 -5.04 3.27
N ALA A 635 -7.41 -5.17 4.53
CA ALA A 635 -7.11 -4.20 5.58
C ALA A 635 -6.89 -4.86 6.95
N ILE A 636 -5.94 -4.32 7.72
CA ILE A 636 -5.66 -4.72 9.11
C ILE A 636 -5.76 -3.49 10.01
N GLN A 637 -6.65 -3.50 11.01
CA GLN A 637 -6.92 -2.32 11.84
C GLN A 637 -7.12 -2.64 13.33
N GLY A 638 -6.60 -1.76 14.19
CA GLY A 638 -6.88 -1.70 15.63
C GLY A 638 -7.30 -0.28 16.02
N THR A 639 -8.48 -0.07 16.61
CA THR A 639 -9.00 1.30 16.79
C THR A 639 -9.85 1.51 18.05
N GLY A 640 -9.78 2.72 18.60
CA GLY A 640 -10.73 3.18 19.63
C GLY A 640 -10.74 2.36 20.93
N LEU A 641 -9.63 1.67 21.24
CA LEU A 641 -9.52 0.83 22.43
C LEU A 641 -9.32 1.69 23.68
N SER A 642 -10.03 1.35 24.76
CA SER A 642 -9.94 2.09 26.03
C SER A 642 -9.63 1.17 27.20
N ALA A 643 -8.57 1.46 27.97
CA ALA A 643 -8.19 0.68 29.15
C ALA A 643 -7.85 1.55 30.39
N ALA A 644 -8.68 1.50 31.44
CA ALA A 644 -8.55 2.33 32.65
C ALA A 644 -8.36 1.54 33.95
N ALA A 645 -7.43 1.93 34.83
CA ALA A 645 -7.18 1.24 36.11
C ALA A 645 -7.19 2.15 37.36
N GLY A 646 -8.33 2.82 37.61
CA GLY A 646 -8.45 3.91 38.61
C GLY A 646 -8.45 5.32 38.00
N ALA A 647 -8.61 5.39 36.68
CA ALA A 647 -8.64 6.59 35.82
C ALA A 647 -10.02 6.80 35.16
N VAL A 648 -10.19 7.92 34.43
CA VAL A 648 -11.34 8.18 33.54
C VAL A 648 -10.84 8.32 32.10
N ASP A 649 -11.14 7.35 31.24
CA ASP A 649 -10.68 7.31 29.85
C ASP A 649 -11.84 7.38 28.85
N ASN A 650 -11.60 8.11 27.75
CA ASN A 650 -12.52 8.30 26.64
C ASN A 650 -11.79 8.11 25.31
N ALA A 651 -12.20 7.11 24.52
CA ALA A 651 -11.74 6.88 23.16
C ALA A 651 -12.86 7.18 22.17
N LEU A 652 -12.62 8.08 21.23
CA LEU A 652 -13.52 8.50 20.16
C LEU A 652 -12.82 8.31 18.81
N ALA A 653 -13.07 7.19 18.15
CA ALA A 653 -12.48 6.89 16.86
C ALA A 653 -13.55 6.85 15.76
N SER A 654 -13.20 7.32 14.57
CA SER A 654 -13.99 7.06 13.37
C SER A 654 -13.05 6.85 12.20
N ASN A 655 -13.31 5.80 11.43
CA ASN A 655 -12.42 5.43 10.34
C ASN A 655 -13.17 5.03 9.10
N MET A 656 -12.53 5.34 7.98
CA MET A 656 -12.97 4.99 6.67
C MET A 656 -11.78 4.44 5.90
N THR A 657 -11.78 3.16 5.59
CA THR A 657 -10.75 2.54 4.77
C THR A 657 -11.34 1.97 3.51
N SER A 658 -10.74 2.33 2.38
CA SER A 658 -11.04 1.78 1.07
C SER A 658 -9.77 1.13 0.54
N SER A 659 -9.79 -0.19 0.34
CA SER A 659 -8.71 -0.94 -0.29
C SER A 659 -9.20 -1.46 -1.64
N THR A 660 -8.58 -1.06 -2.74
CA THR A 660 -8.94 -1.54 -4.09
C THR A 660 -7.71 -2.14 -4.77
N ALA A 661 -7.83 -3.36 -5.27
CA ALA A 661 -6.82 -4.01 -6.10
C ALA A 661 -7.42 -4.47 -7.43
N GLY A 662 -6.78 -4.12 -8.54
CA GLY A 662 -7.23 -4.45 -9.89
C GLY A 662 -8.51 -3.72 -10.29
N GLY A 663 -9.14 -4.17 -11.38
CA GLY A 663 -10.34 -3.54 -11.91
C GLY A 663 -11.15 -4.47 -12.80
N ALA A 664 -11.92 -3.87 -13.71
CA ALA A 664 -12.68 -4.63 -14.70
C ALA A 664 -11.76 -5.05 -15.85
N ASP A 665 -11.83 -6.32 -16.22
CA ASP A 665 -11.01 -6.88 -17.29
C ASP A 665 -11.84 -7.04 -18.56
N LYS A 666 -11.36 -6.43 -19.64
CA LYS A 666 -11.99 -6.47 -20.95
C LYS A 666 -11.04 -7.04 -21.98
N THR A 667 -11.45 -8.10 -22.65
CA THR A 667 -10.63 -8.69 -23.71
C THR A 667 -11.45 -9.20 -24.90
N THR A 668 -10.89 -9.16 -26.12
CA THR A 668 -11.54 -9.72 -27.32
C THR A 668 -10.61 -10.68 -28.06
N GLY A 669 -11.11 -11.88 -28.38
CA GLY A 669 -10.37 -12.92 -29.10
C GLY A 669 -10.98 -13.31 -30.44
N GLU A 670 -11.81 -12.45 -31.02
CA GLU A 670 -12.58 -12.75 -32.22
C GLU A 670 -11.69 -13.21 -33.38
N PHE A 671 -12.07 -14.31 -34.03
CA PHE A 671 -11.35 -14.94 -35.13
C PHE A 671 -9.89 -15.36 -34.81
N GLY A 672 -9.49 -15.40 -33.54
CA GLY A 672 -8.16 -15.81 -33.09
C GLY A 672 -8.04 -17.29 -32.71
N SER A 673 -6.81 -17.83 -32.67
CA SER A 673 -6.56 -19.25 -32.37
C SER A 673 -6.52 -19.56 -30.87
N VAL A 674 -5.72 -18.80 -30.11
CA VAL A 674 -5.70 -18.78 -28.63
C VAL A 674 -5.76 -17.30 -28.28
N ALA A 675 -6.94 -16.72 -28.11
CA ALA A 675 -7.05 -15.27 -28.00
C ALA A 675 -8.17 -14.85 -27.07
N GLY A 676 -8.04 -13.70 -26.44
CA GLY A 676 -9.10 -13.15 -25.61
C GLY A 676 -9.44 -13.96 -24.36
N ASN A 677 -8.54 -14.80 -23.84
CA ASN A 677 -8.80 -15.60 -22.64
C ASN A 677 -8.44 -14.81 -21.37
N LEU A 678 -9.21 -15.00 -20.30
CA LEU A 678 -9.02 -14.35 -19.00
C LEU A 678 -8.85 -15.40 -17.90
N ALA A 679 -7.81 -15.25 -17.08
CA ALA A 679 -7.62 -15.99 -15.84
C ALA A 679 -7.48 -14.99 -14.67
N GLN A 680 -8.34 -15.10 -13.65
CA GLN A 680 -8.34 -14.17 -12.52
C GLN A 680 -8.40 -14.86 -11.15
N VAL A 681 -7.66 -14.38 -10.15
CA VAL A 681 -7.76 -14.87 -8.76
C VAL A 681 -7.90 -13.67 -7.79
N PRO A 682 -9.11 -13.07 -7.68
CA PRO A 682 -9.35 -11.96 -6.78
C PRO A 682 -9.47 -12.42 -5.32
N ALA A 683 -8.79 -11.76 -4.38
CA ALA A 683 -8.85 -12.05 -2.95
C ALA A 683 -9.01 -10.81 -2.07
N ALA A 684 -9.98 -10.82 -1.15
CA ALA A 684 -10.30 -9.72 -0.26
C ALA A 684 -10.32 -10.10 1.24
N PRO A 685 -9.16 -10.16 1.95
CA PRO A 685 -9.10 -10.50 3.37
C PRO A 685 -9.13 -9.27 4.31
N VAL A 686 -9.92 -9.35 5.39
CA VAL A 686 -10.07 -8.28 6.39
C VAL A 686 -9.87 -8.80 7.82
N VAL A 687 -9.07 -8.11 8.64
CA VAL A 687 -8.87 -8.42 10.08
C VAL A 687 -8.98 -7.17 10.94
N GLN A 688 -9.85 -7.16 11.95
CA GLN A 688 -10.13 -5.95 12.75
C GLN A 688 -10.34 -6.21 14.25
N VAL A 689 -9.91 -5.24 15.08
CA VAL A 689 -10.27 -5.13 16.50
C VAL A 689 -10.64 -3.67 16.82
N PHE A 690 -11.84 -3.38 17.32
CA PHE A 690 -12.21 -1.98 17.59
C PHE A 690 -13.24 -1.73 18.70
N GLY A 691 -13.12 -0.58 19.36
CA GLY A 691 -14.14 -0.06 20.29
C GLY A 691 -14.32 -0.85 21.59
N ASP A 692 -13.32 -1.64 21.99
CA ASP A 692 -13.35 -2.40 23.25
C ASP A 692 -12.98 -1.53 24.46
N ALA A 693 -13.68 -1.73 25.58
CA ALA A 693 -13.48 -0.98 26.82
C ALA A 693 -13.17 -1.90 28.01
N VAL A 694 -12.04 -1.67 28.69
CA VAL A 694 -11.58 -2.46 29.84
C VAL A 694 -11.35 -1.58 31.07
N SER A 695 -11.92 -1.92 32.23
CA SER A 695 -11.77 -1.13 33.47
C SER A 695 -11.44 -1.95 34.73
N ALA A 696 -10.36 -1.57 35.45
CA ALA A 696 -9.98 -2.10 36.76
C ALA A 696 -10.05 -0.99 37.84
N ALA A 697 -11.25 -0.77 38.38
CA ALA A 697 -11.62 0.26 39.37
C ALA A 697 -11.72 1.73 38.85
N GLY A 698 -11.82 1.95 37.52
CA GLY A 698 -11.96 3.28 36.87
C GLY A 698 -13.23 3.44 36.02
N ILE A 699 -13.29 4.47 35.17
CA ILE A 699 -14.33 4.67 34.14
C ILE A 699 -13.65 4.60 32.76
N ALA A 700 -13.97 3.61 31.93
CA ALA A 700 -13.50 3.51 30.55
C ALA A 700 -14.68 3.65 29.59
N THR A 701 -14.58 4.54 28.60
CA THR A 701 -15.59 4.73 27.55
C THR A 701 -14.92 4.61 26.18
N ALA A 702 -15.42 3.70 25.35
CA ALA A 702 -15.02 3.58 23.95
C ALA A 702 -16.22 3.89 23.05
N LYS A 703 -16.03 4.76 22.07
CA LYS A 703 -17.03 5.04 21.04
C LYS A 703 -16.37 5.06 19.67
N ASP A 704 -16.80 4.15 18.81
CA ASP A 704 -16.18 3.91 17.51
C ASP A 704 -17.22 3.86 16.36
N ASP A 705 -16.87 4.41 15.19
CA ASP A 705 -17.62 4.29 13.93
C ASP A 705 -16.64 3.99 12.78
N THR A 706 -16.48 2.70 12.47
CA THR A 706 -15.51 2.19 11.51
C THR A 706 -16.21 1.61 10.26
N LYS A 707 -15.73 2.03 9.09
CA LYS A 707 -16.20 1.58 7.78
C LYS A 707 -15.05 1.10 6.93
N VAL A 708 -15.17 -0.12 6.41
CA VAL A 708 -14.15 -0.72 5.54
C VAL A 708 -14.80 -1.29 4.29
N TRP A 709 -14.26 -0.86 3.14
CA TRP A 709 -14.61 -1.34 1.82
C TRP A 709 -13.37 -1.92 1.16
N ASP A 710 -13.38 -3.22 0.93
CA ASP A 710 -12.28 -3.89 0.23
C ASP A 710 -12.83 -4.43 -1.10
N THR A 711 -12.13 -4.18 -2.20
CA THR A 711 -12.53 -4.60 -3.54
C THR A 711 -11.34 -5.19 -4.28
N ALA A 712 -11.38 -6.51 -4.50
CA ALA A 712 -10.39 -7.22 -5.30
C ALA A 712 -10.98 -7.65 -6.64
N GLY A 713 -10.51 -7.07 -7.75
CA GLY A 713 -11.06 -7.30 -9.09
C GLY A 713 -12.49 -6.78 -9.27
N LYS A 714 -12.98 -6.73 -10.51
CA LYS A 714 -14.38 -6.39 -10.85
C LYS A 714 -14.91 -7.31 -11.95
N ASP A 715 -15.69 -6.74 -12.87
CA ASP A 715 -16.34 -7.45 -13.96
C ASP A 715 -15.34 -7.98 -14.98
N ALA A 716 -15.71 -9.08 -15.60
CA ALA A 716 -14.96 -9.74 -16.66
C ALA A 716 -15.79 -9.80 -17.95
N GLU A 717 -15.33 -9.13 -19.00
CA GLU A 717 -15.98 -9.12 -20.32
C GLU A 717 -15.05 -9.72 -21.39
N THR A 718 -15.54 -10.73 -22.11
CA THR A 718 -14.82 -11.25 -23.28
C THR A 718 -15.70 -11.74 -24.44
N SER A 719 -15.11 -11.92 -25.62
CA SER A 719 -15.75 -12.47 -26.82
C SER A 719 -14.79 -13.39 -27.57
N GLY A 720 -15.26 -14.60 -27.91
CA GLY A 720 -14.53 -15.62 -28.65
C GLY A 720 -15.12 -15.99 -30.01
N VAL A 721 -15.92 -15.09 -30.61
CA VAL A 721 -16.63 -15.35 -31.87
C VAL A 721 -15.65 -15.67 -33.00
N GLY A 722 -15.84 -16.81 -33.67
CA GLY A 722 -15.04 -17.31 -34.79
C GLY A 722 -13.66 -17.86 -34.40
N GLY A 723 -13.35 -17.99 -33.11
CA GLY A 723 -12.02 -18.39 -32.62
C GLY A 723 -11.86 -19.87 -32.25
N GLY A 724 -10.61 -20.34 -32.15
CA GLY A 724 -10.26 -21.71 -31.79
C GLY A 724 -10.47 -22.02 -30.30
N ILE A 725 -9.56 -21.53 -29.45
CA ILE A 725 -9.62 -21.48 -27.98
C ILE A 725 -9.70 -20.00 -27.61
N SER A 726 -10.92 -19.45 -27.56
CA SER A 726 -11.09 -18.00 -27.52
C SER A 726 -12.22 -17.53 -26.61
N GLY A 727 -12.02 -16.41 -25.92
CA GLY A 727 -13.03 -15.83 -25.04
C GLY A 727 -13.35 -16.67 -23.79
N ASN A 728 -12.45 -17.54 -23.33
CA ASN A 728 -12.70 -18.36 -22.14
C ASN A 728 -12.30 -17.61 -20.86
N VAL A 729 -13.00 -17.87 -19.76
CA VAL A 729 -12.79 -17.21 -18.46
C VAL A 729 -12.62 -18.25 -17.34
N ALA A 730 -11.59 -18.09 -16.52
CA ALA A 730 -11.39 -18.90 -15.30
C ALA A 730 -11.17 -17.98 -14.09
N ARG A 731 -12.01 -18.06 -13.04
CA ARG A 731 -11.90 -17.22 -11.84
C ARG A 731 -12.00 -17.96 -10.51
N VAL A 732 -11.29 -17.46 -9.50
CA VAL A 732 -11.41 -17.93 -8.10
C VAL A 732 -11.56 -16.73 -7.14
N PRO A 733 -12.73 -16.08 -7.08
CA PRO A 733 -12.95 -14.96 -6.16
C PRO A 733 -13.08 -15.41 -4.70
N ALA A 734 -12.42 -14.73 -3.77
CA ALA A 734 -12.51 -15.04 -2.34
C ALA A 734 -12.62 -13.78 -1.47
N ALA A 735 -13.65 -13.69 -0.63
CA ALA A 735 -13.81 -12.65 0.38
C ALA A 735 -13.81 -13.26 1.79
N ALA A 736 -13.07 -12.68 2.74
CA ALA A 736 -12.95 -13.23 4.09
C ALA A 736 -12.81 -12.13 5.17
N THR A 737 -13.52 -12.29 6.28
CA THR A 737 -13.50 -11.34 7.41
C THR A 737 -13.25 -12.04 8.75
N ALA A 738 -12.41 -11.44 9.61
CA ALA A 738 -12.26 -11.79 11.02
C ALA A 738 -12.30 -10.54 11.91
N ALA A 739 -13.25 -10.45 12.86
CA ALA A 739 -13.45 -9.24 13.66
C ALA A 739 -13.73 -9.50 15.15
N VAL A 740 -13.23 -8.62 16.03
CA VAL A 740 -13.58 -8.55 17.46
C VAL A 740 -13.91 -7.09 17.81
N PHE A 741 -15.11 -6.79 18.32
CA PHE A 741 -15.42 -5.39 18.62
C PHE A 741 -16.56 -5.14 19.62
N GLY A 742 -16.48 -3.98 20.27
CA GLY A 742 -17.53 -3.47 21.15
C GLY A 742 -17.63 -4.21 22.48
N ASP A 743 -16.60 -4.94 22.88
CA ASP A 743 -16.60 -5.71 24.11
C ASP A 743 -16.31 -4.81 25.32
N SER A 744 -16.97 -5.08 26.45
CA SER A 744 -16.80 -4.31 27.69
C SER A 744 -16.46 -5.23 28.86
N VAL A 745 -15.34 -4.98 29.55
CA VAL A 745 -14.86 -5.83 30.64
C VAL A 745 -14.50 -4.98 31.87
N THR A 746 -15.01 -5.33 33.05
CA THR A 746 -14.64 -4.64 34.30
C THR A 746 -14.38 -5.58 35.48
N ALA A 747 -13.35 -5.26 36.28
CA ALA A 747 -13.03 -5.89 37.57
C ALA A 747 -13.33 -4.97 38.79
N GLY A 748 -14.12 -3.91 38.56
CA GLY A 748 -14.49 -2.83 39.48
C GLY A 748 -14.61 -1.51 38.69
N GLY A 749 -15.55 -0.61 39.02
CA GLY A 749 -15.74 0.65 38.26
C GLY A 749 -16.80 0.56 37.14
N LEU A 750 -16.67 1.35 36.06
CA LEU A 750 -17.56 1.39 34.89
C LEU A 750 -16.76 1.15 33.59
N ALA A 751 -17.21 0.24 32.73
CA ALA A 751 -16.74 0.11 31.34
C ALA A 751 -17.94 0.25 30.41
N ALA A 752 -17.85 1.13 29.41
CA ALA A 752 -18.92 1.41 28.45
C ALA A 752 -18.40 1.44 27.01
N SER A 753 -18.94 0.61 26.12
CA SER A 753 -18.67 0.66 24.68
C SER A 753 -19.91 1.07 23.89
N LEU A 754 -19.75 1.95 22.90
CA LEU A 754 -20.76 2.33 21.92
C LEU A 754 -20.16 2.25 20.51
N THR A 755 -20.42 1.16 19.80
CA THR A 755 -19.66 0.82 18.59
C THR A 755 -20.56 0.64 17.37
N LYS A 756 -20.11 1.18 16.22
CA LYS A 756 -20.70 0.98 14.90
C LYS A 756 -19.66 0.44 13.92
N GLY A 757 -19.93 -0.72 13.33
CA GLY A 757 -19.08 -1.32 12.30
C GLY A 757 -19.81 -1.51 10.97
N TYR A 758 -19.15 -1.19 9.85
CA TYR A 758 -19.58 -1.55 8.50
C TYR A 758 -18.40 -2.16 7.73
N ILE A 759 -18.49 -3.44 7.36
CA ILE A 759 -17.41 -4.16 6.68
C ILE A 759 -17.98 -4.78 5.40
N ASP A 760 -17.39 -4.48 4.25
CA ASP A 760 -17.92 -4.84 2.92
C ASP A 760 -16.80 -5.29 1.96
N PRO A 761 -16.15 -6.44 2.22
CA PRO A 761 -15.21 -7.01 1.27
C PRO A 761 -15.93 -7.65 0.09
N SER A 762 -15.48 -7.29 -1.10
CA SER A 762 -15.96 -7.80 -2.37
C SER A 762 -14.80 -8.35 -3.20
N ALA A 763 -14.99 -9.54 -3.77
CA ALA A 763 -14.02 -10.18 -4.64
C ALA A 763 -14.67 -10.59 -5.97
N GLY A 764 -14.12 -10.11 -7.07
CA GLY A 764 -14.64 -10.29 -8.42
C GLY A 764 -15.96 -9.55 -8.68
N GLY A 765 -16.52 -9.76 -9.86
CA GLY A 765 -17.81 -9.21 -10.26
C GLY A 765 -18.52 -10.11 -11.28
N ASP A 766 -19.37 -9.49 -12.11
CA ASP A 766 -20.12 -10.18 -13.14
C ASP A 766 -19.16 -10.75 -14.20
N THR A 767 -19.55 -11.86 -14.84
CA THR A 767 -18.87 -12.31 -16.06
C THR A 767 -19.81 -12.43 -17.22
N THR A 768 -19.40 -11.78 -18.31
CA THR A 768 -20.04 -11.90 -19.60
C THR A 768 -19.03 -12.42 -20.61
N THR A 769 -19.39 -13.50 -21.29
CA THR A 769 -18.62 -13.97 -22.46
C THR A 769 -19.54 -14.42 -23.59
N SER A 770 -19.00 -14.60 -24.79
CA SER A 770 -19.73 -15.19 -25.91
C SER A 770 -18.81 -16.08 -26.75
N GLY A 771 -19.36 -17.18 -27.24
CA GLY A 771 -18.68 -18.14 -28.11
C GLY A 771 -19.58 -18.52 -29.27
N ALA A 772 -19.20 -18.13 -30.48
CA ALA A 772 -19.90 -18.56 -31.69
C ALA A 772 -18.91 -19.03 -32.76
N LEU A 773 -19.27 -20.01 -33.60
CA LEU A 773 -18.48 -20.47 -34.75
C LEU A 773 -17.03 -20.93 -34.41
N GLY A 774 -16.79 -21.46 -33.20
CA GLY A 774 -15.46 -21.84 -32.68
C GLY A 774 -15.37 -23.29 -32.15
N SER A 775 -14.17 -23.77 -31.80
CA SER A 775 -13.99 -25.13 -31.26
C SER A 775 -14.17 -25.20 -29.73
N VAL A 776 -13.57 -24.25 -28.99
CA VAL A 776 -13.63 -24.10 -27.53
C VAL A 776 -13.73 -22.60 -27.23
N SER A 777 -14.95 -22.06 -27.17
CA SER A 777 -15.14 -20.61 -27.08
C SER A 777 -16.20 -20.16 -26.07
N GLY A 778 -15.94 -19.08 -25.35
CA GLY A 778 -16.91 -18.49 -24.43
C GLY A 778 -17.24 -19.33 -23.19
N ASN A 779 -16.34 -20.21 -22.73
CA ASN A 779 -16.59 -21.04 -21.55
C ASN A 779 -16.14 -20.34 -20.25
N VAL A 780 -16.82 -20.62 -19.14
CA VAL A 780 -16.56 -20.03 -17.82
C VAL A 780 -16.34 -21.11 -16.76
N ALA A 781 -15.29 -20.97 -15.94
CA ALA A 781 -15.04 -21.80 -14.75
C ALA A 781 -14.80 -20.92 -13.51
N ASN A 782 -15.68 -20.96 -12.51
CA ASN A 782 -15.67 -20.05 -11.36
C ASN A 782 -15.73 -20.78 -10.00
N VAL A 783 -14.92 -20.39 -9.02
CA VAL A 783 -14.97 -20.92 -7.64
C VAL A 783 -15.05 -19.77 -6.62
N PRO A 784 -16.23 -19.14 -6.45
CA PRO A 784 -16.38 -18.04 -5.50
C PRO A 784 -16.54 -18.53 -4.05
N GLY A 785 -15.88 -17.86 -3.10
CA GLY A 785 -15.95 -18.18 -1.67
C GLY A 785 -16.10 -16.96 -0.75
N ALA A 786 -17.00 -17.03 0.24
CA ALA A 786 -17.21 -16.00 1.27
C ALA A 786 -17.12 -16.61 2.69
N VAL A 787 -16.34 -16.02 3.60
CA VAL A 787 -16.12 -16.58 4.95
C VAL A 787 -16.12 -15.50 6.04
N ASN A 788 -16.78 -15.76 7.19
CA ASN A 788 -16.74 -14.87 8.36
C ASN A 788 -16.41 -15.56 9.69
N ALA A 789 -15.69 -14.85 10.57
CA ALA A 789 -15.53 -15.19 11.98
C ALA A 789 -15.60 -13.95 12.88
N ALA A 790 -16.47 -13.94 13.90
CA ALA A 790 -16.65 -12.75 14.75
C ALA A 790 -16.93 -13.01 16.25
N VAL A 791 -16.47 -12.10 17.11
CA VAL A 791 -16.78 -12.04 18.56
C VAL A 791 -17.15 -10.60 18.93
N ASN A 792 -18.43 -10.32 19.21
CA ASN A 792 -18.88 -8.92 19.29
C ASN A 792 -19.88 -8.62 20.42
N GLY A 793 -19.71 -7.47 21.06
CA GLY A 793 -20.70 -6.85 21.94
C GLY A 793 -20.85 -7.52 23.31
N ASP A 794 -19.82 -8.24 23.76
CA ASP A 794 -19.86 -8.99 25.01
C ASP A 794 -19.61 -8.09 26.23
N ALA A 795 -20.29 -8.35 27.34
CA ALA A 795 -20.18 -7.57 28.57
C ALA A 795 -19.83 -8.45 29.78
N VAL A 796 -18.68 -8.22 30.41
CA VAL A 796 -18.19 -9.01 31.56
C VAL A 796 -17.90 -8.12 32.76
N GLY A 797 -18.64 -8.28 33.86
CA GLY A 797 -18.51 -7.47 35.07
C GLY A 797 -18.21 -8.28 36.34
N ALA A 798 -17.03 -8.13 36.92
CA ALA A 798 -16.65 -8.66 38.23
C ALA A 798 -16.55 -7.51 39.24
N ALA A 799 -17.49 -7.42 40.19
CA ALA A 799 -17.56 -6.35 41.21
C ALA A 799 -17.65 -4.89 40.67
N GLY A 800 -17.99 -4.70 39.38
CA GLY A 800 -18.18 -3.40 38.69
C GLY A 800 -19.37 -3.41 37.71
N ASN A 801 -19.57 -2.33 36.96
CA ASN A 801 -20.62 -2.18 35.95
C ASN A 801 -20.04 -2.21 34.51
N ALA A 802 -20.40 -3.20 33.70
CA ALA A 802 -20.07 -3.24 32.26
C ALA A 802 -21.32 -2.95 31.42
N ALA A 803 -21.17 -2.14 30.38
CA ALA A 803 -22.23 -1.83 29.41
C ALA A 803 -21.67 -1.86 27.98
N SER A 804 -22.29 -2.63 27.09
CA SER A 804 -22.00 -2.62 25.65
C SER A 804 -23.24 -2.26 24.85
N ASP A 805 -23.11 -1.34 23.88
CA ASP A 805 -24.10 -1.06 22.83
C ASP A 805 -23.42 -1.16 21.45
N ALA A 806 -23.58 -2.30 20.77
CA ALA A 806 -22.90 -2.60 19.52
C ALA A 806 -23.88 -2.74 18.34
N THR A 807 -23.65 -2.00 17.26
CA THR A 807 -24.36 -2.17 15.98
C THR A 807 -23.36 -2.50 14.88
N ALA A 808 -23.58 -3.55 14.10
CA ALA A 808 -22.67 -3.85 12.99
C ALA A 808 -23.36 -4.46 11.78
N TRP A 809 -22.77 -4.19 10.62
CA TRP A 809 -23.10 -4.82 9.35
C TRP A 809 -21.83 -5.40 8.71
N THR A 810 -21.89 -6.67 8.33
CA THR A 810 -20.80 -7.36 7.61
C THR A 810 -21.37 -8.00 6.34
N GLY A 811 -20.80 -7.64 5.19
CA GLY A 811 -21.17 -8.14 3.88
C GLY A 811 -19.98 -8.78 3.17
N ASN A 812 -19.92 -10.10 3.08
CA ASN A 812 -18.88 -10.80 2.32
C ASN A 812 -19.43 -11.19 0.95
N PHE A 813 -18.92 -10.59 -0.13
CA PHE A 813 -19.42 -10.83 -1.50
C PHE A 813 -18.33 -11.41 -2.40
N ALA A 814 -18.57 -12.61 -2.95
CA ALA A 814 -17.65 -13.27 -3.86
C ALA A 814 -18.32 -13.69 -5.17
N GLY A 815 -17.82 -13.17 -6.29
CA GLY A 815 -18.39 -13.39 -7.63
C GLY A 815 -19.70 -12.66 -7.87
N GLY A 816 -20.30 -12.89 -9.04
CA GLY A 816 -21.52 -12.22 -9.47
C GLY A 816 -22.31 -13.04 -10.49
N VAL A 817 -23.13 -12.37 -11.30
CA VAL A 817 -23.90 -12.99 -12.37
C VAL A 817 -22.96 -13.52 -13.45
N THR A 818 -23.20 -14.75 -13.91
CA THR A 818 -22.45 -15.36 -15.00
C THR A 818 -23.34 -15.52 -16.22
N LYS A 819 -23.02 -14.79 -17.29
CA LYS A 819 -23.68 -14.88 -18.58
C LYS A 819 -22.71 -15.35 -19.66
N THR A 820 -23.14 -16.32 -20.45
CA THR A 820 -22.45 -16.66 -21.69
C THR A 820 -23.41 -17.06 -22.80
N ASP A 821 -23.03 -16.88 -24.06
CA ASP A 821 -23.83 -17.31 -25.21
C ASP A 821 -23.02 -18.27 -26.09
N GLY A 822 -23.50 -19.50 -26.25
CA GLY A 822 -22.91 -20.54 -27.09
C GLY A 822 -23.74 -20.78 -28.35
N HIS A 823 -23.16 -20.53 -29.53
CA HIS A 823 -23.85 -20.70 -30.81
C HIS A 823 -23.01 -21.47 -31.84
N PHE A 824 -23.63 -22.47 -32.50
CA PHE A 824 -23.07 -23.14 -33.69
C PHE A 824 -21.63 -23.71 -33.54
N SER A 825 -21.25 -24.17 -32.35
CA SER A 825 -19.88 -24.56 -31.97
C SER A 825 -19.81 -25.91 -31.25
N ALA A 826 -18.59 -26.45 -31.05
CA ALA A 826 -18.36 -27.81 -30.54
C ALA A 826 -18.21 -27.96 -29.01
N VAL A 827 -17.70 -26.92 -28.32
CA VAL A 827 -17.69 -26.77 -26.85
C VAL A 827 -17.77 -25.26 -26.58
N SER A 828 -18.96 -24.71 -26.34
CA SER A 828 -19.11 -23.26 -26.23
C SER A 828 -20.16 -22.82 -25.24
N GLY A 829 -19.90 -21.72 -24.53
CA GLY A 829 -20.88 -21.16 -23.61
C GLY A 829 -21.14 -22.03 -22.37
N ASN A 830 -20.22 -22.92 -21.98
CA ASN A 830 -20.42 -23.77 -20.81
C ASN A 830 -20.02 -23.03 -19.52
N ILE A 831 -20.69 -23.35 -18.40
CA ILE A 831 -20.41 -22.80 -17.06
C ILE A 831 -20.13 -23.95 -16.08
N ALA A 832 -18.98 -23.89 -15.39
CA ALA A 832 -18.69 -24.74 -14.24
C ALA A 832 -18.45 -23.88 -13.00
N GLN A 833 -19.18 -24.13 -11.90
CA GLN A 833 -19.04 -23.31 -10.69
C GLN A 833 -19.15 -24.05 -9.34
N VAL A 834 -18.39 -23.59 -8.34
CA VAL A 834 -18.44 -24.11 -6.96
C VAL A 834 -18.54 -22.94 -5.97
N PRO A 835 -19.73 -22.37 -5.74
CA PRO A 835 -19.93 -21.32 -4.74
C PRO A 835 -19.89 -21.86 -3.31
N TYR A 836 -19.20 -21.17 -2.39
CA TYR A 836 -19.04 -21.61 -1.00
C TYR A 836 -19.19 -20.48 0.02
N VAL A 837 -19.94 -20.72 1.11
CA VAL A 837 -20.12 -19.81 2.25
C VAL A 837 -19.84 -20.53 3.58
N ALA A 838 -19.15 -19.89 4.53
CA ALA A 838 -18.94 -20.44 5.87
C ALA A 838 -18.79 -19.38 6.98
N ASP A 839 -19.56 -19.52 8.06
CA ASP A 839 -19.65 -18.52 9.13
C ASP A 839 -19.60 -19.11 10.57
N ALA A 840 -18.89 -18.43 11.49
CA ALA A 840 -18.76 -18.81 12.90
C ALA A 840 -18.75 -17.58 13.85
N GLN A 841 -19.64 -17.54 14.87
CA GLN A 841 -19.87 -16.30 15.65
C GLN A 841 -20.14 -16.54 17.15
N VAL A 842 -19.69 -15.60 18.01
CA VAL A 842 -20.06 -15.47 19.44
C VAL A 842 -20.51 -14.02 19.69
N LEU A 843 -21.76 -13.80 20.12
CA LEU A 843 -22.36 -12.48 20.04
C LEU A 843 -23.19 -12.09 21.27
N ALA A 844 -22.89 -10.89 21.78
CA ALA A 844 -23.70 -10.14 22.72
C ALA A 844 -24.05 -10.92 24.00
N ASP A 845 -23.06 -11.59 24.59
CA ASP A 845 -23.20 -12.32 25.84
C ASP A 845 -22.92 -11.41 27.05
N SER A 846 -23.54 -11.73 28.19
CA SER A 846 -23.36 -10.97 29.43
C SER A 846 -23.01 -11.86 30.62
N VAL A 847 -21.94 -11.52 31.34
CA VAL A 847 -21.45 -12.30 32.50
C VAL A 847 -21.19 -11.39 33.69
N ALA A 848 -21.87 -11.61 34.80
CA ALA A 848 -21.71 -10.81 36.02
C ALA A 848 -21.33 -11.64 37.25
N ALA A 849 -20.31 -11.20 37.98
CA ALA A 849 -19.88 -11.75 39.27
C ALA A 849 -19.82 -10.64 40.34
N ALA A 850 -20.81 -10.56 41.23
CA ALA A 850 -20.93 -9.48 42.24
C ALA A 850 -21.06 -8.02 41.71
N GLY A 851 -21.35 -7.83 40.41
CA GLY A 851 -21.53 -6.52 39.73
C GLY A 851 -22.77 -6.47 38.81
N GLN A 852 -22.81 -5.51 37.87
CA GLN A 852 -23.84 -5.40 36.81
C GLN A 852 -23.19 -5.55 35.43
N ALA A 853 -23.76 -6.38 34.55
CA ALA A 853 -23.36 -6.45 33.13
C ALA A 853 -24.58 -6.24 32.25
N GLY A 854 -24.49 -5.33 31.28
CA GLY A 854 -25.55 -5.02 30.32
C GLY A 854 -25.03 -5.06 28.89
N SER A 855 -25.58 -5.89 28.02
CA SER A 855 -25.28 -5.84 26.58
C SER A 855 -26.53 -5.50 25.77
N LYS A 856 -26.38 -4.60 24.80
CA LYS A 856 -27.38 -4.30 23.80
C LYS A 856 -26.76 -4.40 22.41
N SER A 857 -27.38 -5.14 21.50
CA SER A 857 -26.78 -5.37 20.17
C SER A 857 -27.78 -5.35 19.02
N ALA A 858 -27.30 -4.94 17.85
CA ALA A 858 -28.03 -5.05 16.58
C ALA A 858 -27.05 -5.43 15.47
N LEU A 859 -27.00 -6.71 15.12
CA LEU A 859 -26.01 -7.28 14.22
C LEU A 859 -26.68 -7.81 12.95
N THR A 860 -26.07 -7.51 11.80
CA THR A 860 -26.52 -8.03 10.51
C THR A 860 -25.33 -8.55 9.72
N GLN A 861 -25.43 -9.79 9.29
CA GLN A 861 -24.44 -10.43 8.45
C GLN A 861 -25.08 -10.94 7.16
N ILE A 862 -24.39 -10.69 6.05
CA ILE A 862 -24.77 -11.19 4.73
C ILE A 862 -23.53 -11.79 4.06
N SER A 863 -23.54 -13.07 3.77
CA SER A 863 -22.48 -13.74 3.03
C SER A 863 -23.05 -14.25 1.71
N THR A 864 -22.52 -13.81 0.56
CA THR A 864 -22.96 -14.25 -0.77
C THR A 864 -21.79 -14.76 -1.59
N ALA A 865 -21.92 -15.97 -2.12
CA ALA A 865 -20.99 -16.55 -3.07
C ALA A 865 -21.72 -16.96 -4.37
N GLY A 866 -21.22 -16.47 -5.51
CA GLY A 866 -21.81 -16.70 -6.83
C GLY A 866 -23.10 -15.92 -7.06
N GLY A 867 -23.79 -16.22 -8.16
CA GLY A 867 -25.02 -15.55 -8.55
C GLY A 867 -25.77 -16.29 -9.64
N ASP A 868 -26.73 -15.61 -10.27
CA ASP A 868 -27.51 -16.17 -11.37
C ASP A 868 -26.60 -16.57 -12.54
N SER A 869 -26.95 -17.67 -13.19
CA SER A 869 -26.22 -18.23 -14.33
C SER A 869 -27.14 -18.34 -15.53
N ALA A 870 -26.77 -17.67 -16.63
CA ALA A 870 -27.51 -17.70 -17.87
C ALA A 870 -26.60 -18.15 -19.02
N THR A 871 -27.04 -19.15 -19.75
CA THR A 871 -26.35 -19.58 -20.97
C THR A 871 -27.28 -19.99 -22.12
N SER A 872 -26.72 -20.16 -23.31
CA SER A 872 -27.41 -20.71 -24.47
C SER A 872 -26.50 -21.67 -25.25
N GLY A 873 -27.09 -22.75 -25.75
CA GLY A 873 -26.46 -23.79 -26.56
C GLY A 873 -27.12 -23.95 -27.92
N LEU A 874 -27.74 -22.87 -28.43
CA LEU A 874 -28.53 -22.89 -29.65
C LEU A 874 -27.72 -23.47 -30.82
N ALA A 875 -28.21 -24.59 -31.37
CA ALA A 875 -27.61 -25.32 -32.48
C ALA A 875 -26.12 -25.70 -32.28
N GLY A 876 -25.65 -25.83 -31.04
CA GLY A 876 -24.31 -26.29 -30.68
C GLY A 876 -24.26 -27.77 -30.29
N SER A 877 -23.04 -28.31 -30.18
CA SER A 877 -22.73 -29.60 -29.55
C SER A 877 -22.02 -29.31 -28.22
N LEU A 878 -22.39 -29.94 -27.09
CA LEU A 878 -21.77 -29.66 -25.78
C LEU A 878 -21.68 -28.16 -25.47
N ALA A 879 -22.81 -27.47 -25.66
CA ALA A 879 -22.89 -26.02 -25.62
C ALA A 879 -23.99 -25.57 -24.67
N GLY A 880 -23.73 -24.51 -23.90
CA GLY A 880 -24.66 -23.98 -22.94
C GLY A 880 -24.91 -24.88 -21.71
N ASP A 881 -23.98 -25.77 -21.38
CA ASP A 881 -24.12 -26.68 -20.24
C ASP A 881 -23.67 -26.02 -18.93
N VAL A 882 -24.31 -26.37 -17.80
CA VAL A 882 -24.02 -25.83 -16.46
C VAL A 882 -23.79 -26.95 -15.44
N VAL A 883 -22.63 -26.92 -14.78
CA VAL A 883 -22.31 -27.78 -13.62
C VAL A 883 -22.08 -26.90 -12.39
N SER A 884 -22.80 -27.17 -11.29
CA SER A 884 -22.77 -26.33 -10.09
C SER A 884 -22.77 -27.12 -8.76
N VAL A 885 -21.93 -26.74 -7.80
CA VAL A 885 -21.91 -27.35 -6.45
C VAL A 885 -21.90 -26.25 -5.38
N PRO A 886 -23.06 -25.65 -5.03
CA PRO A 886 -23.13 -24.62 -4.00
C PRO A 886 -23.17 -25.22 -2.58
N ALA A 887 -22.44 -24.62 -1.64
CA ALA A 887 -22.42 -25.05 -0.24
C ALA A 887 -22.40 -23.89 0.76
N ALA A 888 -23.13 -24.03 1.89
CA ALA A 888 -23.19 -23.03 2.97
C ALA A 888 -23.21 -23.67 4.39
N VAL A 889 -22.44 -23.15 5.35
CA VAL A 889 -22.39 -23.64 6.74
C VAL A 889 -22.35 -22.50 7.75
N ASN A 890 -23.11 -22.59 8.84
CA ASN A 890 -23.23 -21.53 9.85
C ASN A 890 -23.22 -22.08 11.30
N ALA A 891 -22.46 -21.45 12.20
CA ALA A 891 -22.41 -21.78 13.63
C ALA A 891 -22.43 -20.52 14.53
N GLU A 892 -23.33 -20.47 15.52
CA GLU A 892 -23.54 -19.26 16.35
C GLU A 892 -23.76 -19.58 17.85
N VAL A 893 -23.23 -18.72 18.74
CA VAL A 893 -23.51 -18.65 20.20
C VAL A 893 -23.92 -17.22 20.53
N VAL A 894 -25.15 -16.98 21.00
CA VAL A 894 -25.73 -15.63 20.96
C VAL A 894 -26.70 -15.35 22.12
N HIS A 895 -26.63 -14.15 22.70
CA HIS A 895 -27.61 -13.65 23.69
C HIS A 895 -27.66 -14.40 25.04
N ASP A 896 -26.54 -14.92 25.54
CA ASP A 896 -26.50 -15.66 26.81
C ASP A 896 -26.21 -14.73 28.01
N ALA A 897 -26.79 -15.03 29.17
CA ALA A 897 -26.61 -14.25 30.40
C ALA A 897 -26.29 -15.10 31.65
N VAL A 898 -25.15 -14.87 32.29
CA VAL A 898 -24.69 -15.66 33.45
C VAL A 898 -24.38 -14.77 34.66
N GLY A 899 -24.96 -15.08 35.81
CA GLY A 899 -24.86 -14.28 37.04
C GLY A 899 -24.44 -15.08 38.28
N GLY A 900 -23.35 -14.66 38.94
CA GLY A 900 -22.88 -15.17 40.23
C GLY A 900 -22.74 -14.07 41.28
N ALA A 901 -23.69 -13.93 42.20
CA ALA A 901 -23.78 -12.82 43.17
C ALA A 901 -24.01 -11.41 42.57
N GLY A 902 -24.24 -11.26 41.26
CA GLY A 902 -24.51 -9.99 40.53
C GLY A 902 -25.66 -10.11 39.51
N ASN A 903 -25.97 -9.04 38.77
CA ASN A 903 -27.03 -9.05 37.75
C ASN A 903 -26.47 -8.94 36.33
N ALA A 904 -26.99 -9.72 35.38
CA ALA A 904 -26.59 -9.71 33.97
C ALA A 904 -27.83 -9.56 33.08
N PHE A 905 -27.85 -8.56 32.21
CA PHE A 905 -28.95 -8.27 31.31
C PHE A 905 -28.46 -8.17 29.87
N GLN A 906 -29.20 -8.78 28.96
CA GLN A 906 -28.93 -8.77 27.54
C GLN A 906 -30.20 -8.37 26.80
N ALA A 907 -30.09 -7.47 25.81
CA ALA A 907 -31.14 -7.30 24.81
C ALA A 907 -30.61 -7.02 23.40
N GLY A 908 -30.88 -7.87 22.42
CA GLY A 908 -30.33 -7.69 21.08
C GLY A 908 -31.11 -8.29 19.93
N ASN A 909 -30.73 -7.89 18.71
CA ASN A 909 -31.19 -8.52 17.48
C ASN A 909 -29.99 -9.04 16.69
N ASN A 910 -30.04 -10.30 16.27
CA ASN A 910 -29.08 -10.87 15.33
C ASN A 910 -29.79 -11.28 14.04
N LYS A 911 -29.19 -10.95 12.90
CA LYS A 911 -29.67 -11.35 11.57
C LYS A 911 -28.50 -11.88 10.73
N THR A 912 -28.57 -13.13 10.32
CA THR A 912 -27.60 -13.76 9.41
C THR A 912 -28.29 -14.24 8.14
N ALA A 913 -27.70 -13.96 6.96
CA ALA A 913 -28.21 -14.38 5.67
C ALA A 913 -27.08 -14.90 4.77
N ASP A 914 -27.08 -16.21 4.51
CA ASP A 914 -26.00 -16.89 3.80
C ASP A 914 -26.54 -17.46 2.48
N LEU A 915 -25.97 -17.03 1.35
CA LEU A 915 -26.43 -17.38 0.01
C LEU A 915 -25.29 -17.95 -0.84
N ALA A 916 -25.45 -19.20 -1.29
CA ALA A 916 -24.51 -19.82 -2.24
C ALA A 916 -25.22 -20.21 -3.55
N GLY A 917 -24.81 -19.60 -4.66
CA GLY A 917 -25.38 -19.78 -5.99
C GLY A 917 -26.71 -19.04 -6.22
N GLY A 918 -27.25 -19.13 -7.44
CA GLY A 918 -28.49 -18.45 -7.85
C GLY A 918 -29.34 -19.26 -8.83
N ASP A 919 -30.22 -18.56 -9.56
CA ASP A 919 -31.06 -19.16 -10.60
C ASP A 919 -30.20 -19.60 -11.80
N ILE A 920 -30.57 -20.70 -12.46
CA ILE A 920 -29.88 -21.23 -13.65
C ILE A 920 -30.84 -21.28 -14.84
N PHE A 921 -30.49 -20.57 -15.91
CA PHE A 921 -31.23 -20.54 -17.16
C PHE A 921 -30.36 -21.01 -18.32
N THR A 922 -30.83 -22.00 -19.08
CA THR A 922 -30.16 -22.42 -20.32
C THR A 922 -31.14 -22.87 -21.40
N ASN A 923 -30.67 -23.07 -22.63
CA ASN A 923 -31.40 -23.74 -23.70
C ASN A 923 -30.45 -24.47 -24.66
N GLY A 924 -30.81 -25.68 -25.07
CA GLY A 924 -30.15 -26.48 -26.10
C GLY A 924 -31.00 -26.65 -27.36
N LEU A 925 -31.76 -25.62 -27.75
CA LEU A 925 -32.64 -25.68 -28.92
C LEU A 925 -31.84 -26.06 -30.18
N SER A 926 -32.25 -27.12 -30.87
CA SER A 926 -31.57 -27.65 -32.07
C SER A 926 -30.11 -28.10 -31.86
N GLY A 927 -29.64 -28.28 -30.62
CA GLY A 927 -28.29 -28.76 -30.28
C GLY A 927 -28.27 -30.24 -29.83
N SER A 928 -27.08 -30.79 -29.62
CA SER A 928 -26.85 -32.18 -29.15
C SER A 928 -25.96 -32.21 -27.91
N GLY A 929 -26.42 -32.79 -26.80
CA GLY A 929 -25.71 -32.68 -25.53
C GLY A 929 -25.61 -31.23 -25.07
N ALA A 930 -26.66 -30.44 -25.22
CA ALA A 930 -26.60 -28.98 -25.09
C ALA A 930 -27.69 -28.47 -24.15
N GLY A 931 -27.36 -27.43 -23.38
CA GLY A 931 -28.27 -26.83 -22.42
C GLY A 931 -28.55 -27.70 -21.20
N ASP A 932 -27.64 -28.57 -20.80
CA ASP A 932 -27.83 -29.48 -19.67
C ASP A 932 -27.44 -28.81 -18.32
N ILE A 933 -28.13 -29.17 -17.23
CA ILE A 933 -27.89 -28.67 -15.87
C ILE A 933 -27.60 -29.87 -14.94
N VAL A 934 -26.50 -29.79 -14.18
CA VAL A 934 -26.18 -30.71 -13.07
C VAL A 934 -25.82 -29.91 -11.81
N GLN A 935 -26.60 -30.06 -10.74
CA GLN A 935 -26.36 -29.34 -9.48
C GLN A 935 -26.44 -30.23 -8.21
N VAL A 936 -25.55 -29.95 -7.23
CA VAL A 936 -25.52 -30.61 -5.90
C VAL A 936 -25.41 -29.56 -4.77
N PRO A 937 -26.54 -29.05 -4.23
CA PRO A 937 -26.55 -28.08 -3.13
C PRO A 937 -26.42 -28.70 -1.73
N VAL A 938 -25.67 -28.05 -0.82
CA VAL A 938 -25.45 -28.50 0.57
C VAL A 938 -25.58 -27.35 1.58
N ALA A 939 -26.34 -27.51 2.67
CA ALA A 939 -26.47 -26.51 3.74
C ALA A 939 -26.41 -27.08 5.19
N GLY A 940 -25.91 -26.32 6.18
CA GLY A 940 -25.91 -26.74 7.59
C GLY A 940 -25.88 -25.60 8.63
N VAL A 941 -26.61 -25.74 9.74
CA VAL A 941 -26.71 -24.73 10.83
C VAL A 941 -26.60 -25.37 12.24
N ALA A 942 -25.82 -24.79 13.15
CA ALA A 942 -25.71 -25.18 14.56
C ALA A 942 -25.72 -23.95 15.51
N GLN A 943 -26.61 -23.90 16.51
CA GLN A 943 -26.79 -22.70 17.35
C GLN A 943 -27.04 -22.97 18.85
N VAL A 944 -26.56 -22.07 19.71
CA VAL A 944 -26.91 -21.96 21.15
C VAL A 944 -27.33 -20.52 21.42
N PHE A 945 -28.52 -20.28 21.99
CA PHE A 945 -28.94 -18.90 22.23
C PHE A 945 -29.99 -18.69 23.34
N GLY A 946 -29.92 -17.50 23.94
CA GLY A 946 -30.94 -16.98 24.85
C GLY A 946 -30.98 -17.65 26.21
N ASP A 947 -29.88 -18.28 26.63
CA ASP A 947 -29.79 -19.04 27.87
C ASP A 947 -29.42 -18.13 29.04
N ALA A 948 -30.06 -18.34 30.20
CA ALA A 948 -29.80 -17.53 31.38
C ALA A 948 -29.56 -18.39 32.62
N ALA A 949 -28.41 -18.19 33.28
CA ALA A 949 -28.05 -18.94 34.49
C ALA A 949 -27.76 -17.99 35.66
N SER A 950 -28.41 -18.21 36.81
CA SER A 950 -28.23 -17.37 38.01
C SER A 950 -28.02 -18.18 39.29
N VAL A 951 -26.92 -17.86 40.00
CA VAL A 951 -26.57 -18.46 41.30
C VAL A 951 -27.05 -17.60 42.46
N VAL A 952 -26.83 -16.28 42.44
CA VAL A 952 -27.39 -15.28 43.40
C VAL A 952 -27.46 -13.96 42.64
N GLY A 953 -28.65 -13.39 42.37
CA GLY A 953 -28.82 -12.20 41.50
C GLY A 953 -29.94 -12.34 40.47
N ILE A 954 -30.11 -11.38 39.57
CA ILE A 954 -31.11 -11.38 38.49
C ILE A 954 -30.39 -11.47 37.15
N THR A 955 -30.68 -12.50 36.36
CA THR A 955 -30.28 -12.58 34.95
C THR A 955 -31.49 -12.48 34.02
N GLY A 956 -31.34 -11.75 32.92
CA GLY A 956 -32.41 -11.51 31.94
C GLY A 956 -31.88 -11.48 30.51
N THR A 957 -32.49 -12.25 29.61
CA THR A 957 -32.26 -12.18 28.16
C THR A 957 -33.57 -11.77 27.46
N GLY A 958 -33.50 -10.87 26.47
CA GLY A 958 -34.64 -10.58 25.60
C GLY A 958 -34.29 -9.96 24.23
N GLY A 959 -34.73 -10.58 23.14
CA GLY A 959 -34.22 -10.26 21.80
C GLY A 959 -34.79 -11.12 20.67
N THR A 960 -34.21 -10.99 19.47
CA THR A 960 -34.57 -11.76 18.27
C THR A 960 -33.34 -12.32 17.56
N ASN A 961 -33.34 -13.59 17.19
CA ASN A 961 -32.37 -14.21 16.29
C ASN A 961 -33.05 -14.64 14.97
N LEU A 962 -32.51 -14.19 13.84
CA LEU A 962 -32.99 -14.52 12.49
C LEU A 962 -31.83 -15.07 11.66
N THR A 963 -31.92 -16.33 11.23
CA THR A 963 -30.87 -16.98 10.42
C THR A 963 -31.48 -17.59 9.18
N ASP A 964 -31.11 -17.09 8.00
CA ASP A 964 -31.54 -17.59 6.70
C ASP A 964 -30.33 -18.15 5.94
N VAL A 965 -30.33 -19.45 5.63
CA VAL A 965 -29.30 -20.10 4.81
C VAL A 965 -29.95 -20.66 3.55
N ALA A 966 -29.48 -20.25 2.39
CA ALA A 966 -29.99 -20.67 1.09
C ALA A 966 -28.85 -21.14 0.17
N THR A 967 -29.05 -22.30 -0.46
CA THR A 967 -28.17 -22.77 -1.52
C THR A 967 -28.98 -23.11 -2.76
N ALA A 968 -28.49 -22.68 -3.93
CA ALA A 968 -29.13 -22.78 -5.25
C ALA A 968 -30.47 -22.05 -5.43
N GLY A 969 -30.80 -21.70 -6.67
CA GLY A 969 -32.06 -21.06 -7.07
C GLY A 969 -32.97 -21.96 -7.92
N ARG A 970 -33.81 -21.34 -8.76
CA ARG A 970 -34.66 -22.01 -9.75
C ARG A 970 -33.84 -22.46 -10.96
N HIS A 971 -34.33 -23.47 -11.66
CA HIS A 971 -33.69 -23.97 -12.89
C HIS A 971 -34.68 -24.03 -14.03
N ALA A 972 -34.27 -23.55 -15.20
CA ALA A 972 -35.01 -23.74 -16.44
C ALA A 972 -34.07 -24.09 -17.59
N THR A 973 -34.44 -25.13 -18.33
CA THR A 973 -33.77 -25.52 -19.57
C THR A 973 -34.79 -25.90 -20.65
N ALA A 974 -34.43 -25.69 -21.92
CA ALA A 974 -35.22 -26.06 -23.09
C ALA A 974 -34.38 -26.84 -24.09
N GLY A 975 -34.83 -28.01 -24.53
CA GLY A 975 -34.09 -28.87 -25.47
C GLY A 975 -34.86 -30.13 -25.83
N ALA A 976 -34.45 -30.81 -26.90
CA ALA A 976 -35.07 -32.06 -27.29
C ALA A 976 -34.42 -33.22 -26.52
N SER A 977 -35.16 -33.87 -25.62
CA SER A 977 -34.62 -34.91 -24.71
C SER A 977 -34.04 -36.14 -25.43
N ASN A 978 -34.38 -36.35 -26.71
CA ASN A 978 -33.88 -37.43 -27.55
C ASN A 978 -32.43 -37.21 -28.03
N THR A 979 -31.87 -36.02 -27.86
CA THR A 979 -30.47 -35.69 -28.21
C THR A 979 -29.61 -35.41 -26.99
N LEU A 980 -30.06 -35.86 -25.80
CA LEU A 980 -29.45 -35.49 -24.51
C LEU A 980 -29.34 -33.97 -24.37
N SER A 981 -30.34 -33.21 -24.82
CA SER A 981 -30.33 -31.75 -24.74
C SER A 981 -31.44 -31.28 -23.82
N GLY A 982 -31.12 -30.35 -22.91
CA GLY A 982 -32.05 -29.80 -21.95
C GLY A 982 -32.34 -30.72 -20.75
N VAL A 983 -31.36 -31.51 -20.34
CA VAL A 983 -31.43 -32.35 -19.13
C VAL A 983 -31.27 -31.50 -17.88
N ASN A 984 -32.01 -31.80 -16.81
CA ASN A 984 -31.91 -31.11 -15.52
C ASN A 984 -31.80 -32.13 -14.38
N GLY A 985 -30.65 -32.18 -13.71
CA GLY A 985 -30.38 -33.05 -12.56
C GLY A 985 -29.99 -32.26 -11.30
N ASN A 986 -30.71 -32.48 -10.19
CA ASN A 986 -30.52 -31.77 -8.91
C ASN A 986 -30.61 -32.73 -7.71
N VAL A 987 -29.69 -32.62 -6.74
CA VAL A 987 -29.60 -33.50 -5.55
C VAL A 987 -29.30 -32.69 -4.25
N PRO A 988 -30.31 -32.20 -3.51
CA PRO A 988 -30.13 -31.35 -2.33
C PRO A 988 -29.85 -32.08 -1.00
N ALA A 989 -29.14 -31.43 -0.05
CA ALA A 989 -28.90 -31.91 1.33
C ALA A 989 -28.81 -30.79 2.39
N GLY A 990 -29.55 -30.88 3.52
CA GLY A 990 -29.58 -29.84 4.58
C GLY A 990 -29.83 -30.33 6.02
N VAL A 991 -29.20 -29.71 7.04
CA VAL A 991 -29.28 -30.08 8.49
C VAL A 991 -29.35 -28.86 9.44
N VAL A 992 -30.16 -28.93 10.52
CA VAL A 992 -30.29 -27.91 11.58
C VAL A 992 -30.26 -28.52 13.01
N ALA A 993 -29.51 -27.92 13.96
CA ALA A 993 -29.48 -28.31 15.38
C ALA A 993 -29.36 -27.10 16.35
N GLN A 994 -30.20 -27.03 17.40
CA GLN A 994 -30.32 -25.83 18.26
C GLN A 994 -30.59 -26.10 19.75
N ILE A 995 -30.05 -25.26 20.65
CA ILE A 995 -30.36 -25.19 22.10
C ILE A 995 -30.88 -23.78 22.44
N VAL A 996 -32.04 -23.69 23.11
CA VAL A 996 -32.82 -22.44 23.17
C VAL A 996 -33.50 -22.19 24.52
N ASN A 997 -33.45 -20.94 25.01
CA ASN A 997 -34.28 -20.42 26.11
C ASN A 997 -34.22 -21.28 27.38
N VAL A 998 -33.04 -21.59 27.89
CA VAL A 998 -32.82 -22.43 29.06
C VAL A 998 -32.55 -21.57 30.31
N PRO A 999 -33.56 -21.35 31.18
CA PRO A 999 -33.35 -20.69 32.46
C PRO A 999 -32.85 -21.67 33.53
N LEU A 1000 -31.65 -21.46 34.06
CA LEU A 1000 -31.06 -22.24 35.16
C LEU A 1000 -31.01 -21.41 36.45
N ARG A 1001 -31.78 -21.82 37.45
CA ARG A 1001 -31.92 -21.11 38.73
C ARG A 1001 -31.34 -21.95 39.86
N VAL A 1002 -30.31 -21.45 40.52
CA VAL A 1002 -29.73 -22.12 41.70
C VAL A 1002 -30.23 -21.45 42.98
N LEU A 1003 -29.89 -20.17 43.22
CA LEU A 1003 -30.39 -19.35 44.34
C LEU A 1003 -30.75 -17.89 43.93
N GLY A 1004 -30.92 -17.60 42.63
CA GLY A 1004 -31.30 -16.30 42.07
C GLY A 1004 -32.50 -16.34 41.10
N GLN A 1005 -32.82 -15.22 40.44
CA GLN A 1005 -33.83 -15.14 39.37
C GLN A 1005 -33.15 -15.20 38.00
N ALA A 1006 -33.66 -16.03 37.09
CA ALA A 1006 -33.26 -16.09 35.68
C ALA A 1006 -34.53 -16.01 34.82
N VAL A 1007 -34.60 -15.03 33.92
CA VAL A 1007 -35.73 -14.78 33.02
C VAL A 1007 -35.23 -14.80 31.58
N THR A 1008 -35.86 -15.59 30.73
CA THR A 1008 -35.56 -15.65 29.29
C THR A 1008 -36.79 -15.27 28.50
N HIS A 1009 -36.65 -14.39 27.51
CA HIS A 1009 -37.73 -14.01 26.58
C HIS A 1009 -37.19 -13.69 25.18
N GLU A 1010 -36.78 -14.72 24.44
CA GLU A 1010 -36.17 -14.59 23.11
C GLU A 1010 -37.03 -15.21 22.01
N ASN A 1011 -37.09 -14.55 20.85
CA ASN A 1011 -37.71 -15.06 19.62
C ASN A 1011 -36.63 -15.57 18.65
N ASN A 1012 -36.83 -16.76 18.08
CA ASN A 1012 -35.90 -17.32 17.08
C ASN A 1012 -36.62 -17.75 15.81
N LEU A 1013 -36.01 -17.44 14.67
CA LEU A 1013 -36.46 -17.89 13.37
C LEU A 1013 -35.25 -18.35 12.55
N THR A 1014 -35.21 -19.63 12.22
CA THR A 1014 -34.14 -20.22 11.39
C THR A 1014 -34.76 -20.88 10.17
N SER A 1015 -34.28 -20.49 8.99
CA SER A 1015 -34.68 -21.05 7.71
C SER A 1015 -33.45 -21.61 7.00
N VAL A 1016 -33.52 -22.88 6.60
CA VAL A 1016 -32.51 -23.51 5.76
C VAL A 1016 -33.19 -24.05 4.52
N THR A 1017 -32.75 -23.58 3.36
CA THR A 1017 -33.26 -24.01 2.06
C THR A 1017 -32.16 -24.48 1.13
N THR A 1018 -32.42 -25.59 0.44
CA THR A 1018 -31.54 -26.16 -0.58
C THR A 1018 -32.39 -26.40 -1.82
N SER A 1019 -32.12 -25.66 -2.91
CA SER A 1019 -32.95 -25.67 -4.13
C SER A 1019 -34.44 -25.39 -3.90
N ASN A 1020 -34.76 -24.44 -3.01
CA ASN A 1020 -36.13 -24.11 -2.58
C ASN A 1020 -36.86 -25.22 -1.79
N GLU A 1021 -36.16 -26.23 -1.29
CA GLU A 1021 -36.69 -27.25 -0.38
C GLU A 1021 -36.20 -27.03 1.06
N HIS A 1022 -37.02 -27.40 2.06
CA HIS A 1022 -36.67 -27.28 3.48
C HIS A 1022 -35.66 -28.35 3.94
N ALA A 1023 -34.95 -28.09 5.04
CA ALA A 1023 -33.97 -29.02 5.62
C ALA A 1023 -34.52 -30.44 5.89
N LEU A 1024 -33.65 -31.44 5.68
CA LEU A 1024 -33.97 -32.86 5.90
C LEU A 1024 -33.99 -33.24 7.40
N VAL A 1025 -33.28 -32.49 8.25
CA VAL A 1025 -33.16 -32.75 9.71
C VAL A 1025 -33.29 -31.43 10.49
N ASP A 1026 -34.19 -31.40 11.49
CA ASP A 1026 -34.47 -30.25 12.36
C ASP A 1026 -34.62 -30.72 13.84
N LEU A 1027 -33.77 -30.22 14.75
CA LEU A 1027 -33.63 -30.69 16.14
C LEU A 1027 -33.55 -29.54 17.17
N PRO A 1028 -34.67 -28.93 17.58
CA PRO A 1028 -34.68 -27.91 18.63
C PRO A 1028 -34.82 -28.49 20.05
N VAL A 1029 -33.99 -28.04 21.00
CA VAL A 1029 -34.13 -28.34 22.45
C VAL A 1029 -34.50 -27.06 23.21
N SER A 1030 -35.64 -27.04 23.92
CA SER A 1030 -36.12 -25.85 24.67
C SER A 1030 -36.45 -26.14 26.15
N GLY A 1031 -36.31 -25.11 27.00
CA GLY A 1031 -36.39 -25.22 28.47
C GLY A 1031 -37.78 -25.35 29.13
N GLN A 1032 -38.88 -25.47 28.38
CA GLN A 1032 -40.23 -25.57 28.96
C GLN A 1032 -40.58 -27.01 29.39
N GLY A 1033 -39.90 -27.48 30.44
CA GLY A 1033 -40.16 -28.76 31.11
C GLY A 1033 -38.92 -29.27 31.82
N LEU A 1034 -38.65 -28.78 33.03
CA LEU A 1034 -37.50 -29.22 33.84
C LEU A 1034 -37.64 -30.70 34.25
N MET A 1035 -37.08 -31.59 33.45
CA MET A 1035 -36.59 -32.90 33.87
C MET A 1035 -35.28 -32.71 34.63
N GLY A 1036 -35.04 -33.55 35.66
CA GLY A 1036 -33.89 -33.39 36.57
C GLY A 1036 -32.54 -33.59 35.87
N ALA A 1037 -31.45 -33.08 36.46
CA ALA A 1037 -30.07 -33.11 35.94
C ALA A 1037 -29.48 -34.52 35.63
N ARG A 1038 -30.27 -35.60 35.70
CA ARG A 1038 -29.93 -36.98 35.33
C ARG A 1038 -30.73 -37.53 34.15
N GLU A 1039 -31.55 -36.70 33.51
CA GLU A 1039 -32.41 -37.10 32.38
C GLU A 1039 -32.08 -36.31 31.10
N LEU A 1040 -30.83 -35.85 30.95
CA LEU A 1040 -30.34 -35.37 29.66
C LEU A 1040 -30.49 -36.48 28.62
N PRO A 1041 -31.06 -36.22 27.43
CA PRO A 1041 -31.10 -37.21 26.37
C PRO A 1041 -29.67 -37.60 26.01
N SER A 1042 -29.32 -38.88 26.14
CA SER A 1042 -28.08 -39.37 25.57
C SER A 1042 -28.17 -39.23 24.05
N MET A 1043 -27.30 -38.42 23.44
CA MET A 1043 -27.19 -38.26 21.98
C MET A 1043 -26.67 -39.55 21.33
N GLY A 1044 -27.55 -40.54 21.22
CA GLY A 1044 -27.27 -41.88 20.68
C GLY A 1044 -27.92 -42.20 19.34
N GLY A 1045 -28.69 -41.27 18.75
CA GLY A 1045 -29.67 -41.60 17.70
C GLY A 1045 -29.49 -40.99 16.31
N LEU A 1046 -28.31 -40.46 15.94
CA LEU A 1046 -28.08 -39.90 14.60
C LEU A 1046 -27.28 -40.85 13.71
N SER A 1047 -27.95 -41.84 13.10
CA SER A 1047 -27.37 -42.70 12.05
C SER A 1047 -27.60 -42.17 10.63
N ILE A 1048 -27.98 -40.91 10.47
CA ILE A 1048 -28.30 -40.28 9.17
C ILE A 1048 -27.05 -39.80 8.42
N LEU A 1049 -25.93 -39.55 9.11
CA LEU A 1049 -24.66 -39.16 8.47
C LEU A 1049 -24.04 -40.29 7.60
N ASP A 1050 -24.32 -41.57 7.89
CA ASP A 1050 -23.87 -42.69 7.05
C ASP A 1050 -24.63 -42.80 5.71
N GLN A 1051 -25.81 -42.16 5.60
CA GLN A 1051 -26.61 -42.17 4.37
C GLN A 1051 -26.18 -41.07 3.37
N LEU A 1052 -25.53 -40.00 3.84
CA LEU A 1052 -24.98 -38.93 3.00
C LEU A 1052 -23.66 -39.31 2.28
N VAL A 1053 -23.02 -40.41 2.69
CA VAL A 1053 -21.81 -40.94 2.05
C VAL A 1053 -22.11 -41.75 0.76
N HIS A 1054 -23.37 -42.03 0.45
CA HIS A 1054 -23.78 -42.92 -0.66
C HIS A 1054 -24.24 -42.20 -1.95
N VAL A 1055 -23.91 -40.92 -2.15
CA VAL A 1055 -24.28 -40.14 -3.35
C VAL A 1055 -23.60 -40.65 -4.65
N GLY A 1056 -22.71 -41.64 -4.57
CA GLY A 1056 -22.06 -42.28 -5.73
C GLY A 1056 -22.95 -43.16 -6.62
N GLU A 1057 -24.24 -43.38 -6.31
CA GLU A 1057 -25.10 -44.32 -7.06
C GLU A 1057 -26.15 -43.67 -8.00
N LEU A 1058 -26.14 -42.36 -8.23
CA LEU A 1058 -27.14 -41.72 -9.12
C LEU A 1058 -26.90 -41.91 -10.64
N ALA A 1059 -26.06 -42.86 -11.06
CA ALA A 1059 -25.81 -43.17 -12.47
C ALA A 1059 -26.84 -44.13 -13.12
N LYS A 1060 -28.05 -44.27 -12.57
CA LYS A 1060 -29.08 -45.16 -13.13
C LYS A 1060 -30.41 -44.44 -13.35
N LEU A 1061 -30.54 -43.78 -14.50
CA LEU A 1061 -31.85 -43.52 -15.10
C LEU A 1061 -32.39 -44.80 -15.77
N PRO A 1062 -33.72 -45.01 -15.84
CA PRO A 1062 -34.30 -46.25 -16.35
C PRO A 1062 -34.44 -46.24 -17.87
N GLY A 1063 -33.85 -47.26 -18.53
CA GLY A 1063 -34.41 -47.80 -19.79
C GLY A 1063 -33.60 -47.66 -21.08
N GLY A 1064 -32.50 -48.41 -21.20
CA GLY A 1064 -32.28 -49.29 -22.38
C GLY A 1064 -31.71 -48.71 -23.68
N ALA A 1065 -30.46 -48.27 -23.68
CA ALA A 1065 -29.55 -48.42 -24.83
C ALA A 1065 -28.12 -48.63 -24.30
N GLN A 1066 -27.40 -49.61 -24.85
CA GLN A 1066 -26.08 -50.03 -24.38
C GLN A 1066 -25.04 -48.90 -24.41
N GLU A 1067 -24.15 -48.93 -23.41
CA GLU A 1067 -22.85 -48.24 -23.38
C GLU A 1067 -22.22 -48.16 -24.77
N ARG A 1068 -22.05 -46.93 -25.24
CA ARG A 1068 -21.04 -46.61 -26.25
C ARG A 1068 -20.33 -45.36 -25.77
N ASP A 1069 -19.04 -45.53 -25.49
CA ASP A 1069 -18.10 -44.58 -24.89
C ASP A 1069 -18.38 -43.10 -25.21
N LEU A 1070 -18.71 -42.33 -24.17
CA LEU A 1070 -18.49 -40.88 -24.13
C LEU A 1070 -17.15 -40.64 -23.39
N PRO A 1071 -16.14 -40.03 -24.02
CA PRO A 1071 -14.88 -39.73 -23.34
C PRO A 1071 -15.07 -38.50 -22.44
N GLY A 1072 -15.23 -38.72 -21.13
CA GLY A 1072 -15.30 -37.60 -20.17
C GLY A 1072 -15.73 -37.92 -18.73
N ALA A 1073 -16.36 -39.08 -18.47
CA ALA A 1073 -16.97 -39.41 -17.17
C ALA A 1073 -15.99 -39.63 -15.99
N ASN A 1074 -14.69 -39.35 -16.14
CA ASN A 1074 -13.65 -39.69 -15.16
C ASN A 1074 -13.07 -38.51 -14.36
N LEU A 1075 -13.67 -37.31 -14.45
CA LEU A 1075 -13.13 -36.09 -13.80
C LEU A 1075 -13.69 -35.80 -12.39
N LEU A 1076 -14.74 -36.50 -11.93
CA LEU A 1076 -15.35 -36.26 -10.60
C LEU A 1076 -14.72 -37.06 -9.44
N ASN A 1077 -13.85 -38.04 -9.72
CA ASN A 1077 -13.27 -38.91 -8.69
C ASN A 1077 -12.07 -38.30 -7.92
N GLY A 1078 -11.75 -37.02 -8.13
CA GLY A 1078 -10.53 -36.38 -7.61
C GLY A 1078 -10.71 -35.23 -6.61
N ILE A 1079 -11.92 -34.71 -6.41
CA ILE A 1079 -12.13 -33.52 -5.57
C ILE A 1079 -12.41 -33.96 -4.12
N LYS A 1080 -11.39 -33.86 -3.26
CA LYS A 1080 -11.62 -33.80 -1.80
C LYS A 1080 -12.14 -32.40 -1.48
N LEU A 1081 -13.41 -32.28 -1.13
CA LEU A 1081 -13.97 -31.08 -0.51
C LEU A 1081 -13.19 -30.75 0.77
N PRO A 1082 -12.55 -29.58 0.90
CA PRO A 1082 -11.99 -29.13 2.16
C PRO A 1082 -13.14 -28.69 3.08
N GLY A 1083 -13.18 -29.18 4.33
CA GLY A 1083 -13.89 -28.47 5.39
C GLY A 1083 -15.20 -29.01 5.91
N VAL A 1084 -15.64 -30.25 5.62
CA VAL A 1084 -16.68 -30.88 6.46
C VAL A 1084 -16.02 -31.33 7.77
N PRO A 1085 -16.31 -30.73 8.93
CA PRO A 1085 -15.76 -31.20 10.19
C PRO A 1085 -16.29 -32.62 10.44
N ALA A 1086 -15.39 -33.58 10.63
CA ALA A 1086 -15.79 -34.88 11.17
C ALA A 1086 -16.46 -34.65 12.53
N ALA A 1087 -17.55 -35.37 12.78
CA ALA A 1087 -18.36 -35.28 14.00
C ALA A 1087 -17.51 -35.07 15.26
N ALA A 1088 -17.90 -34.10 16.08
CA ALA A 1088 -17.29 -33.84 17.38
C ALA A 1088 -17.15 -35.15 18.20
N PRO A 1089 -15.98 -35.43 18.79
CA PRO A 1089 -15.82 -36.61 19.64
C PRO A 1089 -16.73 -36.51 20.87
N LYS A 1090 -17.43 -37.61 21.18
CA LYS A 1090 -18.20 -37.77 22.41
C LYS A 1090 -17.27 -37.66 23.62
N GLN A 1091 -17.35 -36.56 24.36
CA GLN A 1091 -16.77 -36.49 25.70
C GLN A 1091 -17.86 -36.06 26.69
N GLU A 1092 -18.33 -37.02 27.47
CA GLU A 1092 -19.16 -36.77 28.66
C GLU A 1092 -18.42 -35.81 29.59
N ARG A 1093 -19.10 -34.71 29.94
CA ARG A 1093 -18.60 -33.71 30.89
C ARG A 1093 -18.78 -34.25 32.30
N ASP A 1094 -17.74 -34.87 32.86
CA ASP A 1094 -17.58 -34.85 34.31
C ASP A 1094 -17.20 -33.41 34.72
N LEU A 1095 -17.97 -32.82 35.63
CA LEU A 1095 -17.60 -31.60 36.34
C LEU A 1095 -16.59 -31.95 37.44
N PRO A 1096 -15.38 -31.35 37.45
CA PRO A 1096 -14.78 -31.01 38.75
C PRO A 1096 -14.12 -29.62 38.81
N SER A 1097 -14.50 -28.91 39.86
CA SER A 1097 -13.80 -27.90 40.67
C SER A 1097 -12.68 -27.03 40.06
N LEU A 1098 -12.91 -25.72 40.20
CA LEU A 1098 -11.94 -24.63 40.43
C LEU A 1098 -10.54 -25.09 40.88
N SER A 1099 -9.63 -25.35 39.94
CA SER A 1099 -8.18 -25.19 40.11
C SER A 1099 -7.44 -25.35 38.78
N GLY A 1100 -6.84 -24.27 38.28
CA GLY A 1100 -5.60 -24.34 37.50
C GLY A 1100 -5.67 -24.30 35.96
N VAL A 1101 -5.22 -23.14 35.43
CA VAL A 1101 -4.39 -22.91 34.21
C VAL A 1101 -5.02 -23.14 32.81
N LEU A 1102 -4.91 -22.09 31.98
CA LEU A 1102 -5.18 -22.01 30.53
C LEU A 1102 -4.36 -23.02 29.68
N PRO A 1103 -4.90 -23.58 28.57
CA PRO A 1103 -4.13 -24.23 27.51
C PRO A 1103 -4.00 -23.33 26.27
N GLY A 1104 -2.88 -23.13 25.59
CA GLY A 1104 -1.49 -23.52 25.79
C GLY A 1104 -0.66 -22.84 24.70
N ALA A 1105 0.36 -22.06 25.10
CA ALA A 1105 1.54 -21.86 24.26
C ALA A 1105 2.48 -23.07 24.47
N PRO A 1106 3.38 -23.37 23.53
CA PRO A 1106 4.25 -24.55 23.60
C PRO A 1106 5.08 -24.54 24.89
N GLU A 1107 5.41 -25.73 25.41
CA GLU A 1107 6.31 -25.88 26.55
C GLU A 1107 7.60 -25.05 26.34
N GLY A 1108 7.75 -23.96 27.12
CA GLY A 1108 9.03 -23.26 27.27
C GLY A 1108 9.13 -21.75 27.00
N ALA A 1109 8.05 -20.95 27.01
CA ALA A 1109 8.19 -19.48 27.00
C ALA A 1109 7.29 -18.78 28.03
N GLN A 1110 7.92 -18.25 29.09
CA GLN A 1110 7.32 -17.36 30.10
C GLN A 1110 7.48 -15.90 29.66
N LEU A 1111 6.42 -15.09 29.82
CA LEU A 1111 6.58 -13.63 29.89
C LEU A 1111 7.48 -13.28 31.08
N LEU A 1112 8.43 -12.37 30.82
CA LEU A 1112 9.43 -11.82 31.75
C LEU A 1112 8.95 -11.71 33.23
N GLN A 1113 9.63 -12.43 34.12
CA GLN A 1113 9.96 -11.91 35.44
C GLN A 1113 11.47 -11.66 35.51
N LEU A 1114 11.82 -10.38 35.64
CA LEU A 1114 13.09 -9.97 36.23
C LEU A 1114 13.20 -10.55 37.66
N PRO A 1115 14.37 -11.09 38.07
CA PRO A 1115 14.61 -11.35 39.49
C PRO A 1115 14.79 -10.02 40.24
N LYS A 1116 14.04 -9.85 41.35
CA LYS A 1116 14.39 -8.93 42.42
C LYS A 1116 15.80 -9.24 42.92
N THR A 1117 16.60 -8.20 42.98
CA THR A 1117 17.81 -8.08 43.78
C THR A 1117 17.45 -8.04 45.26
N ASP A 1118 17.89 -9.04 46.02
CA ASP A 1118 18.09 -8.90 47.47
C ASP A 1118 19.51 -9.35 47.82
N GLY A 1119 20.33 -8.38 48.24
CA GLY A 1119 21.42 -8.63 49.19
C GLY A 1119 22.78 -9.09 48.65
N ILE A 1120 23.63 -8.12 48.29
CA ILE A 1120 25.03 -7.98 48.76
C ILE A 1120 25.90 -9.26 48.81
N LYS A 1121 26.85 -9.39 47.86
CA LYS A 1121 28.29 -9.30 48.18
C LYS A 1121 29.16 -9.05 46.94
N VAL A 1122 29.97 -8.01 47.07
CA VAL A 1122 31.05 -7.54 46.18
C VAL A 1122 32.18 -8.58 46.09
N ILE A 1123 32.89 -8.63 44.95
CA ILE A 1123 34.37 -8.60 44.74
C ILE A 1123 34.78 -9.34 43.43
N PRO A 1124 35.78 -8.83 42.67
CA PRO A 1124 35.87 -8.86 41.20
C PRO A 1124 36.88 -9.88 40.65
N HIS A 1125 36.95 -10.07 39.31
CA HIS A 1125 38.18 -9.99 38.48
C HIS A 1125 38.03 -10.57 37.04
N VAL A 1126 38.39 -9.73 36.04
CA VAL A 1126 39.40 -9.97 34.96
C VAL A 1126 39.02 -10.64 33.62
N ALA A 1127 39.23 -9.82 32.58
CA ALA A 1127 39.77 -10.04 31.22
C ALA A 1127 38.90 -10.61 30.06
N GLY A 1128 38.74 -9.76 29.03
CA GLY A 1128 39.08 -10.15 27.64
C GLY A 1128 38.09 -9.75 26.54
N MET A 1129 38.40 -8.62 25.87
CA MET A 1129 37.92 -8.12 24.56
C MET A 1129 36.70 -7.21 24.52
#